data_AF-A0A6I6A761-F1
#
_entry.id   AF-A0A6I6A761-F1
#
_cell.length_a   1.000
_cell.length_b   1.000
_cell.length_c   1.000
_cell.angle_alpha   90.00
_cell.angle_beta   90.00
_cell.angle_gamma   90.00
#
_symmetry.space_group_name_H-M   'P 1'
#
loop_
_entity.id
_entity.type
_entity.pdbx_description
1 polymer ?
#
loop_
_entity_poly.entity_id
_entity_poly.type
_entity_poly.pdbx_seq_one_letter_code
_entity_poly.pdbx_strand_id
1 'polypeptide(L)'
;MKDRKQSGHFHYPTRLAQMIADIARLYQPSTAIDPNCDDLTVLNHCDFLAAKRAIFRNPNSLDQAEATGTDIDLGIGDFWREPLDELFDLVITTTLPFGARIEIGGRIKKLDEIIANRCLDIVAPNGICILIVPSHYLYLSVYNSLRERILDYMSLDASIEITPSTLRDSLEISIPLTLLVIRNGPQKSQGTFLAKYESGSESEIVSSIESGTGDFFVQSDKLRDRWDRSFHDPAYQKLENKLKGFETKALRDIAQIRRGKPTTRDQYSDFGEILIVSPRHVHSGDLTVTDRDRCVSNVDDSELLQPGDVLVSLSRPSVCVYQPDSPPAIAGMQVAVIRSLQGNYIATFLRSEMGSSIFQQQMDRHSKGTTIESISPSDLIKIQIPILPLEDLNSISDEAISEADSSELEALKTELLRVRHMLETSEARRESAESQLEEEKTTNRENNAHHQLVESQLGKILEQQTVLNSQIDQVLKILTGMREQIDSIKQGSRKDEEKLSLICTQLEEWTKQSVSQKRNFAGYVRIVQSWLDEWDILDQLTQQFLPSAEHLYDELERLKASDFSPFIVQYCRSLENEILTKLFVTYHEDFNKRISNKECFLKSDLIDLESGDLHPKTGKFAKALKNDQQKYTLGDMKWVMGLMKSGGKTLASSPLLQDFKAFSLKYFDERITQKDFLKMLTEITDDYRNKSAHPYLMGKSEADKCLQLVRRSLTDFLESYQSDSNPLSDKDK
;
A
#
# COMPACT_ATOMS: atom_id res chain seq x y z
N MET A 1 18.38 -48.57 -3.36
CA MET A 1 18.35 -49.03 -1.96
C MET A 1 17.04 -49.79 -1.78
N LYS A 2 17.00 -51.08 -2.08
CA LYS A 2 17.22 -52.21 -1.15
C LYS A 2 16.38 -52.11 0.13
N ASP A 3 15.31 -52.92 0.14
CA ASP A 3 14.69 -53.61 1.27
C ASP A 3 14.85 -52.97 2.66
N ARG A 4 13.84 -52.19 3.06
CA ARG A 4 13.43 -52.02 4.44
C ARG A 4 11.91 -52.13 4.53
N LYS A 5 11.40 -53.35 4.48
CA LYS A 5 10.12 -53.73 5.09
C LYS A 5 10.44 -54.58 6.32
N GLN A 6 11.01 -53.96 7.34
CA GLN A 6 10.80 -54.45 8.70
C GLN A 6 9.54 -53.74 9.20
N SER A 7 8.54 -54.51 9.62
CA SER A 7 7.39 -54.00 10.36
C SER A 7 7.91 -53.22 11.56
N GLY A 8 7.79 -51.88 11.53
CA GLY A 8 8.16 -51.05 12.67
C GLY A 8 7.29 -51.45 13.85
N HIS A 9 7.88 -52.10 14.84
CA HIS A 9 7.22 -52.37 16.12
C HIS A 9 7.05 -51.03 16.84
N PHE A 10 5.82 -50.75 17.27
CA PHE A 10 5.50 -49.56 18.04
C PHE A 10 5.93 -49.81 19.49
N HIS A 11 6.99 -49.14 19.97
CA HIS A 11 7.42 -49.25 21.38
C HIS A 11 7.56 -47.86 21.99
N TYR A 12 6.88 -47.63 23.12
CA TYR A 12 6.94 -46.34 23.81
C TYR A 12 8.25 -46.20 24.60
N PRO A 13 8.82 -44.98 24.69
CA PRO A 13 9.92 -44.74 25.62
C PRO A 13 9.53 -45.14 27.04
N THR A 14 10.41 -45.88 27.73
CA THR A 14 10.17 -46.38 29.10
C THR A 14 9.79 -45.27 30.07
N ARG A 15 10.43 -44.08 29.98
CA ARG A 15 10.11 -42.93 30.84
C ARG A 15 8.68 -42.42 30.64
N LEU A 16 8.22 -42.36 29.39
CA LEU A 16 6.86 -41.94 29.07
C LEU A 16 5.85 -42.97 29.59
N ALA A 17 6.13 -44.26 29.41
CA ALA A 17 5.29 -45.34 29.93
C ALA A 17 5.19 -45.31 31.46
N GLN A 18 6.32 -45.08 32.15
CA GLN A 18 6.36 -44.91 33.60
C GLN A 18 5.53 -43.70 34.05
N MET A 19 5.68 -42.54 33.39
CA MET A 19 4.88 -41.36 33.69
C MET A 19 3.38 -41.62 33.53
N ILE A 20 2.97 -42.32 32.48
CA ILE A 20 1.56 -42.69 32.27
C ILE A 20 1.05 -43.57 33.41
N ALA A 21 1.84 -44.57 33.83
CA ALA A 21 1.50 -45.43 34.97
C ALA A 21 1.43 -44.65 36.29
N ASP A 22 2.34 -43.70 36.53
CA ASP A 22 2.34 -42.85 37.71
C ASP A 22 1.12 -41.91 37.75
N ILE A 23 0.74 -41.32 36.60
CA ILE A 23 -0.51 -40.55 36.47
C ILE A 23 -1.71 -41.43 36.78
N ALA A 24 -1.75 -42.66 36.25
CA ALA A 24 -2.85 -43.58 36.51
C ALA A 24 -2.96 -43.95 38.00
N ARG A 25 -1.82 -44.11 38.70
CA ARG A 25 -1.75 -44.44 40.12
C ARG A 25 -2.44 -43.39 41.01
N LEU A 26 -2.44 -42.11 40.61
CA LEU A 26 -3.11 -41.02 41.34
C LEU A 26 -4.62 -41.26 41.55
N TYR A 27 -5.24 -42.04 40.67
CA TYR A 27 -6.67 -42.31 40.69
C TYR A 27 -7.03 -43.65 41.34
N GLN A 28 -6.03 -44.37 41.88
CA GLN A 28 -6.20 -45.62 42.64
C GLN A 28 -7.06 -46.70 41.94
N PRO A 29 -6.85 -47.00 40.64
CA PRO A 29 -7.62 -48.03 39.95
C PRO A 29 -7.27 -49.44 40.46
N SER A 30 -8.23 -50.37 40.41
CA SER A 30 -8.00 -51.78 40.74
C SER A 30 -7.87 -52.65 39.48
N THR A 31 -8.68 -52.33 38.46
CA THR A 31 -8.75 -53.04 37.18
C THR A 31 -8.27 -52.16 36.03
N ALA A 32 -7.54 -52.74 35.07
CA ALA A 32 -7.17 -52.02 33.85
C ALA A 32 -7.31 -52.84 32.57
N ILE A 33 -7.60 -52.12 31.48
CA ILE A 33 -7.62 -52.67 30.13
C ILE A 33 -6.89 -51.79 29.13
N ASP A 34 -6.11 -52.41 28.24
CA ASP A 34 -5.78 -51.84 26.93
C ASP A 34 -6.58 -52.56 25.83
N PRO A 35 -7.70 -51.97 25.33
CA PRO A 35 -8.58 -52.64 24.39
C PRO A 35 -8.07 -52.62 22.95
N ASN A 36 -6.98 -51.92 22.65
CA ASN A 36 -6.37 -51.89 21.32
C ASN A 36 -4.84 -51.88 21.45
N CYS A 37 -4.31 -52.89 22.14
CA CYS A 37 -2.90 -52.99 22.53
C CYS A 37 -2.01 -53.44 21.36
N ASP A 38 -0.85 -52.80 21.23
CA ASP A 38 0.28 -53.29 20.42
C ASP A 38 1.52 -53.61 21.26
N ASP A 39 1.64 -53.01 22.45
CA ASP A 39 2.83 -53.08 23.32
C ASP A 39 2.42 -53.02 24.80
N LEU A 40 2.93 -53.95 25.62
CA LEU A 40 2.54 -54.07 27.03
C LEU A 40 3.29 -53.12 27.97
N THR A 41 4.19 -52.27 27.45
CA THR A 41 5.12 -51.46 28.26
C THR A 41 4.41 -50.64 29.33
N VAL A 42 3.30 -49.97 29.03
CA VAL A 42 2.57 -49.17 30.04
C VAL A 42 1.92 -50.05 31.10
N LEU A 43 1.21 -51.11 30.70
CA LEU A 43 0.54 -52.03 31.63
C LEU A 43 1.55 -52.76 32.53
N ASN A 44 2.75 -53.05 32.04
CA ASN A 44 3.83 -53.65 32.83
C ASN A 44 4.33 -52.73 33.95
N HIS A 45 4.28 -51.41 33.79
CA HIS A 45 4.62 -50.46 34.86
C HIS A 45 3.47 -50.20 35.85
N CYS A 46 2.28 -50.75 35.58
CA CYS A 46 1.11 -50.65 36.46
C CYS A 46 1.07 -51.81 37.46
N ASP A 47 2.11 -51.92 38.28
CA ASP A 47 2.30 -52.97 39.31
C ASP A 47 1.30 -52.91 40.47
N PHE A 48 0.62 -51.77 40.63
CA PHE A 48 -0.38 -51.50 41.66
C PHE A 48 -1.79 -52.05 41.34
N LEU A 49 -2.00 -52.60 40.14
CA LEU A 49 -3.29 -53.12 39.70
C LEU A 49 -3.51 -54.56 40.16
N ALA A 50 -4.74 -54.90 40.53
CA ALA A 50 -5.13 -56.26 40.90
C ALA A 50 -5.40 -57.15 39.67
N ALA A 51 -5.92 -56.56 38.58
CA ALA A 51 -6.20 -57.26 37.33
C ALA A 51 -5.87 -56.37 36.12
N LYS A 52 -5.21 -56.95 35.14
CA LYS A 52 -4.78 -56.28 33.89
C LYS A 52 -5.24 -57.11 32.70
N ARG A 53 -5.79 -56.46 31.68
CA ARG A 53 -6.22 -57.09 30.42
C ARG A 53 -5.69 -56.33 29.21
N ALA A 54 -5.29 -57.03 28.16
CA ALA A 54 -4.83 -56.44 26.92
C ALA A 54 -5.44 -57.17 25.71
N ILE A 55 -6.08 -56.43 24.80
CA ILE A 55 -6.67 -56.97 23.58
C ILE A 55 -5.84 -56.51 22.39
N PHE A 56 -5.25 -57.47 21.68
CA PHE A 56 -4.43 -57.24 20.51
C PHE A 56 -5.26 -57.36 19.24
N ARG A 57 -5.06 -56.43 18.32
CA ARG A 57 -5.61 -56.52 16.97
C ARG A 57 -4.72 -57.33 16.02
N ASN A 58 -3.40 -57.28 16.25
CA ASN A 58 -2.41 -57.96 15.42
C ASN A 58 -1.95 -59.27 16.09
N PRO A 59 -2.20 -60.44 15.46
CA PRO A 59 -1.74 -61.73 16.00
C PRO A 59 -0.24 -61.77 16.31
N ASN A 60 0.60 -61.15 15.47
CA ASN A 60 2.05 -61.16 15.68
C ASN A 60 2.47 -60.40 16.96
N SER A 61 1.76 -59.32 17.30
CA SER A 61 2.02 -58.57 18.53
C SER A 61 1.58 -59.37 19.76
N LEU A 62 0.48 -60.14 19.65
CA LEU A 62 0.03 -61.07 20.68
C LEU A 62 1.07 -62.18 20.93
N ASP A 63 1.54 -62.84 19.87
CA ASP A 63 2.54 -63.91 19.99
C ASP A 63 3.82 -63.42 20.70
N GLN A 64 4.22 -62.17 20.43
CA GLN A 64 5.35 -61.53 21.10
C GLN A 64 5.08 -61.25 22.58
N ALA A 65 3.87 -60.78 22.91
CA ALA A 65 3.44 -60.54 24.27
C ALA A 65 3.38 -61.84 25.09
N GLU A 66 2.81 -62.91 24.53
CA GLU A 66 2.74 -64.23 25.15
C GLU A 66 4.14 -64.79 25.47
N ALA A 67 5.10 -64.57 24.57
CA ALA A 67 6.49 -65.00 24.76
C ALA A 67 7.21 -64.32 25.93
N THR A 68 6.68 -63.20 26.46
CA THR A 68 7.28 -62.51 27.62
C THR A 68 6.94 -63.16 28.96
N GLY A 69 5.94 -64.07 29.02
CA GLY A 69 5.50 -64.70 30.26
C GLY A 69 4.82 -63.74 31.25
N THR A 70 4.09 -62.76 30.72
CA THR A 70 3.37 -61.74 31.50
C THR A 70 2.20 -62.32 32.32
N ASP A 71 1.83 -61.64 33.41
CA ASP A 71 0.67 -61.92 34.27
C ASP A 71 -0.64 -61.25 33.78
N ILE A 72 -0.58 -60.55 32.64
CA ILE A 72 -1.70 -59.83 32.03
C ILE A 72 -2.60 -60.81 31.25
N ASP A 73 -3.93 -60.65 31.37
CA ASP A 73 -4.89 -61.40 30.55
C ASP A 73 -4.83 -60.92 29.09
N LEU A 74 -4.31 -61.75 28.20
CA LEU A 74 -4.13 -61.42 26.79
C LEU A 74 -5.27 -61.99 25.95
N GLY A 75 -5.82 -61.16 25.07
CA GLY A 75 -6.85 -61.56 24.11
C GLY A 75 -6.55 -61.08 22.70
N ILE A 76 -7.15 -61.73 21.70
CA ILE A 76 -7.19 -61.25 20.33
C ILE A 76 -8.60 -60.77 20.00
N GLY A 77 -8.72 -59.61 19.35
CA GLY A 77 -10.03 -59.05 19.03
C GLY A 77 -9.95 -57.74 18.25
N ASP A 78 -11.09 -57.34 17.69
CA ASP A 78 -11.23 -56.05 17.01
C ASP A 78 -12.22 -55.18 17.78
N PHE A 79 -11.72 -54.35 18.69
CA PHE A 79 -12.54 -53.61 19.67
C PHE A 79 -13.58 -52.67 19.05
N TRP A 80 -13.41 -52.23 17.80
CA TRP A 80 -14.47 -51.48 17.10
C TRP A 80 -15.61 -52.37 16.57
N ARG A 81 -15.38 -53.68 16.37
CA ARG A 81 -16.43 -54.65 15.98
C ARG A 81 -17.11 -55.23 17.20
N GLU A 82 -16.31 -55.61 18.19
CA GLU A 82 -16.71 -56.37 19.36
C GLU A 82 -16.61 -55.45 20.58
N PRO A 83 -17.67 -54.68 20.91
CA PRO A 83 -17.67 -53.85 22.10
C PRO A 83 -17.63 -54.73 23.36
N LEU A 84 -17.07 -54.18 24.43
CA LEU A 84 -17.07 -54.81 25.74
C LEU A 84 -18.22 -54.23 26.57
N ASP A 85 -18.89 -55.09 27.33
CA ASP A 85 -19.93 -54.68 28.28
C ASP A 85 -19.37 -54.49 29.72
N GLU A 86 -18.13 -54.94 29.94
CA GLU A 86 -17.43 -54.83 31.23
C GLU A 86 -16.86 -53.42 31.42
N LEU A 87 -16.97 -52.89 32.64
CA LEU A 87 -16.42 -51.58 33.01
C LEU A 87 -15.10 -51.75 33.76
N PHE A 88 -14.15 -50.85 33.48
CA PHE A 88 -12.80 -50.87 34.07
C PHE A 88 -12.50 -49.55 34.78
N ASP A 89 -11.72 -49.63 35.86
CA ASP A 89 -11.28 -48.43 36.61
C ASP A 89 -10.23 -47.64 35.81
N LEU A 90 -9.44 -48.32 34.98
CA LEU A 90 -8.41 -47.74 34.12
C LEU A 90 -8.53 -48.28 32.69
N VAL A 91 -8.80 -47.39 31.75
CA VAL A 91 -8.78 -47.70 30.31
C VAL A 91 -7.61 -46.96 29.69
N ILE A 92 -6.58 -47.69 29.26
CA ILE A 92 -5.42 -47.09 28.58
C ILE A 92 -5.50 -47.49 27.13
N THR A 93 -5.39 -46.55 26.21
CA THR A 93 -5.15 -46.89 24.81
C THR A 93 -3.99 -46.07 24.32
N THR A 94 -2.87 -46.75 24.16
CA THR A 94 -1.66 -46.10 23.70
C THR A 94 -1.62 -46.05 22.18
N THR A 95 -1.96 -47.14 21.47
CA THR A 95 -1.97 -47.15 20.01
C THR A 95 -3.39 -47.01 19.47
N LEU A 96 -3.71 -45.86 18.85
CA LEU A 96 -4.90 -45.74 18.00
C LEU A 96 -4.49 -45.85 16.53
N PRO A 97 -5.31 -46.48 15.66
CA PRO A 97 -5.01 -46.63 14.25
C PRO A 97 -5.20 -45.29 13.50
N PHE A 98 -4.26 -44.36 13.68
CA PHE A 98 -4.34 -43.00 13.18
C PHE A 98 -4.57 -42.96 11.66
N GLY A 99 -5.58 -42.20 11.22
CA GLY A 99 -5.89 -42.02 9.81
C GLY A 99 -6.61 -43.19 9.14
N ALA A 100 -6.79 -44.33 9.82
CA ALA A 100 -7.59 -45.44 9.30
C ALA A 100 -9.06 -45.02 9.17
N ARG A 101 -9.68 -45.40 8.06
CA ARG A 101 -11.07 -45.09 7.73
C ARG A 101 -11.87 -46.36 7.57
N ILE A 102 -13.12 -46.31 7.99
CA ILE A 102 -14.05 -47.42 7.86
C ILE A 102 -15.42 -46.93 7.40
N GLU A 103 -16.09 -47.75 6.60
CA GLU A 103 -17.46 -47.48 6.17
C GLU A 103 -18.47 -48.11 7.14
N ILE A 104 -19.34 -47.29 7.71
CA ILE A 104 -20.41 -47.72 8.61
C ILE A 104 -21.71 -47.09 8.12
N GLY A 105 -22.67 -47.90 7.71
CA GLY A 105 -23.98 -47.44 7.23
C GLY A 105 -23.89 -46.51 6.01
N GLY A 106 -22.96 -46.77 5.08
CA GLY A 106 -22.74 -45.96 3.88
C GLY A 106 -21.99 -44.64 4.11
N ARG A 107 -21.48 -44.39 5.33
CA ARG A 107 -20.67 -43.21 5.65
C ARG A 107 -19.26 -43.62 6.05
N ILE A 108 -18.27 -42.93 5.51
CA ILE A 108 -16.87 -43.11 5.91
C ILE A 108 -16.66 -42.38 7.24
N LYS A 109 -16.28 -43.13 8.28
CA LYS A 109 -15.91 -42.63 9.60
C LYS A 109 -14.43 -42.91 9.87
N LYS A 110 -13.82 -42.13 10.77
CA LYS A 110 -12.45 -42.38 11.20
C LYS A 110 -12.44 -43.41 12.33
N LEU A 111 -11.55 -44.39 12.24
CA LEU A 111 -11.52 -45.53 13.16
C LEU A 111 -11.01 -45.14 14.56
N ASP A 112 -10.03 -44.24 14.62
CA ASP A 112 -9.48 -43.68 15.85
C ASP A 112 -10.55 -42.99 16.71
N GLU A 113 -11.45 -42.20 16.08
CA GLU A 113 -12.54 -41.52 16.78
C GLU A 113 -13.56 -42.51 17.36
N ILE A 114 -13.84 -43.59 16.63
CA ILE A 114 -14.77 -44.65 17.07
C ILE A 114 -14.19 -45.38 18.28
N ILE A 115 -12.92 -45.78 18.20
CA ILE A 115 -12.23 -46.47 19.30
C ILE A 115 -12.17 -45.56 20.52
N ALA A 116 -11.78 -44.29 20.36
CA ALA A 116 -11.76 -43.32 21.46
C ALA A 116 -13.12 -43.20 22.16
N ASN A 117 -14.22 -43.09 21.40
CA ASN A 117 -15.57 -43.06 21.98
C ASN A 117 -15.93 -44.34 22.74
N ARG A 118 -15.53 -45.51 22.23
CA ARG A 118 -15.77 -46.80 22.90
C ARG A 118 -14.93 -46.96 24.16
N CYS A 119 -13.69 -46.47 24.17
CA CYS A 119 -12.87 -46.45 25.38
C CYS A 119 -13.56 -45.65 26.48
N LEU A 120 -14.25 -44.54 26.15
CA LEU A 120 -15.04 -43.77 27.10
C LEU A 120 -16.31 -44.50 27.59
N ASP A 121 -16.88 -45.40 26.77
CA ASP A 121 -18.08 -46.17 27.13
C ASP A 121 -17.81 -47.22 28.23
N ILE A 122 -16.57 -47.72 28.31
CA ILE A 122 -16.18 -48.81 29.22
C ILE A 122 -15.48 -48.33 30.51
N VAL A 123 -15.49 -47.03 30.79
CA VAL A 123 -14.88 -46.45 32.00
C VAL A 123 -15.88 -46.54 33.16
N ALA A 124 -15.49 -47.20 34.24
CA ALA A 124 -16.29 -47.27 35.47
C ALA A 124 -16.52 -45.85 36.06
N PRO A 125 -17.58 -45.64 36.88
CA PRO A 125 -17.75 -44.38 37.60
C PRO A 125 -16.53 -44.04 38.47
N ASN A 126 -16.04 -42.80 38.39
CA ASN A 126 -14.76 -42.32 38.93
C ASN A 126 -13.49 -42.96 38.36
N GLY A 127 -13.63 -43.91 37.42
CA GLY A 127 -12.52 -44.47 36.67
C GLY A 127 -11.92 -43.45 35.70
N ILE A 128 -10.77 -43.80 35.14
CA ILE A 128 -9.99 -42.96 34.25
C ILE A 128 -9.74 -43.62 32.90
N CYS A 129 -9.77 -42.80 31.86
CA CYS A 129 -9.36 -43.14 30.51
C CYS A 129 -8.15 -42.30 30.12
N ILE A 130 -7.08 -42.98 29.75
CA ILE A 130 -5.86 -42.35 29.24
C ILE A 130 -5.74 -42.67 27.77
N LEU A 131 -5.82 -41.65 26.92
CA LEU A 131 -5.76 -41.78 25.47
C LEU A 131 -4.55 -41.04 24.91
N ILE A 132 -3.77 -41.71 24.07
CA ILE A 132 -2.77 -41.03 23.22
C ILE A 132 -3.41 -40.79 21.86
N VAL A 133 -3.72 -39.52 21.58
CA VAL A 133 -4.35 -39.09 20.34
C VAL A 133 -3.41 -38.18 19.54
N PRO A 134 -3.59 -38.01 18.23
CA PRO A 134 -2.89 -36.97 17.51
C PRO A 134 -3.37 -35.59 17.96
N SER A 135 -2.48 -34.59 18.01
CA SER A 135 -2.82 -33.25 18.52
C SER A 135 -3.94 -32.54 17.75
N HIS A 136 -4.32 -33.02 16.56
CA HIS A 136 -5.47 -32.50 15.83
C HIS A 136 -6.82 -32.76 16.51
N TYR A 137 -6.89 -33.68 17.47
CA TYR A 137 -8.07 -33.88 18.34
C TYR A 137 -8.38 -32.64 19.15
N LEU A 138 -7.37 -31.82 19.44
CA LEU A 138 -7.51 -30.65 20.31
C LEU A 138 -8.21 -29.47 19.62
N TYR A 139 -8.26 -29.44 18.28
CA TYR A 139 -8.70 -28.24 17.55
C TYR A 139 -9.46 -28.46 16.25
N LEU A 140 -9.45 -29.65 15.63
CA LEU A 140 -10.23 -29.86 14.40
C LEU A 140 -11.72 -30.05 14.73
N SER A 141 -12.57 -29.47 13.88
CA SER A 141 -14.03 -29.53 14.02
C SER A 141 -14.62 -30.94 13.93
N VAL A 142 -13.95 -31.85 13.20
CA VAL A 142 -14.39 -33.25 13.10
C VAL A 142 -14.42 -33.98 14.45
N TYR A 143 -13.60 -33.55 15.41
CA TYR A 143 -13.56 -34.13 16.76
C TYR A 143 -14.36 -33.32 17.78
N ASN A 144 -15.13 -32.32 17.34
CA ASN A 144 -15.87 -31.42 18.25
C ASN A 144 -16.88 -32.17 19.11
N SER A 145 -17.62 -33.13 18.53
CA SER A 145 -18.59 -33.95 19.28
C SER A 145 -17.95 -34.79 20.38
N LEU A 146 -16.75 -35.32 20.14
CA LEU A 146 -15.98 -36.05 21.17
C LEU A 146 -15.57 -35.10 22.30
N ARG A 147 -15.08 -33.90 21.96
CA ARG A 147 -14.69 -32.88 22.95
C ARG A 147 -15.87 -32.42 23.81
N GLU A 148 -17.00 -32.10 23.18
CA GLU A 148 -18.23 -31.72 23.87
C GLU A 148 -18.71 -32.83 24.80
N ARG A 149 -18.74 -34.08 24.32
CA ARG A 149 -19.10 -35.25 25.14
C ARG A 149 -18.23 -35.35 26.40
N ILE A 150 -16.91 -35.21 26.26
CA ILE A 150 -16.00 -35.28 27.40
C ILE A 150 -16.27 -34.14 28.40
N LEU A 151 -16.51 -32.91 27.92
CA LEU A 151 -16.75 -31.77 28.81
C LEU A 151 -18.14 -31.78 29.47
N ASP A 152 -19.15 -32.33 28.78
CA ASP A 152 -20.53 -32.37 29.28
C ASP A 152 -20.78 -33.50 30.29
N TYR A 153 -20.14 -34.65 30.11
CA TYR A 153 -20.45 -35.86 30.89
C TYR A 153 -19.28 -36.40 31.72
N MET A 154 -18.06 -35.95 31.46
CA MET A 154 -16.85 -36.42 32.12
C MET A 154 -16.01 -35.22 32.59
N SER A 155 -14.79 -35.46 33.07
CA SER A 155 -13.81 -34.43 33.42
C SER A 155 -12.55 -34.64 32.59
N LEU A 156 -12.07 -33.58 31.92
CA LEU A 156 -10.75 -33.58 31.31
C LEU A 156 -9.76 -33.08 32.36
N ASP A 157 -9.03 -33.98 33.00
CA ASP A 157 -8.15 -33.62 34.11
C ASP A 157 -6.79 -33.10 33.58
N ALA A 158 -6.28 -33.65 32.47
CA ALA A 158 -5.07 -33.14 31.82
C ALA A 158 -5.02 -33.37 30.30
N SER A 159 -4.29 -32.49 29.59
CA SER A 159 -3.89 -32.60 28.19
C SER A 159 -2.38 -32.31 28.08
N ILE A 160 -1.59 -33.32 27.75
CA ILE A 160 -0.12 -33.25 27.73
C ILE A 160 0.38 -33.47 26.31
N GLU A 161 0.92 -32.43 25.68
CA GLU A 161 1.43 -32.48 24.32
C GLU A 161 2.81 -33.15 24.26
N ILE A 162 2.95 -34.13 23.36
CA ILE A 162 4.16 -34.93 23.14
C ILE A 162 4.70 -34.61 21.75
N THR A 163 5.91 -34.06 21.68
CA THR A 163 6.52 -33.64 20.41
C THR A 163 7.17 -34.82 19.67
N PRO A 164 7.18 -34.84 18.33
CA PRO A 164 7.86 -35.91 17.59
C PRO A 164 9.35 -36.03 17.94
N SER A 165 10.02 -34.92 18.27
CA SER A 165 11.42 -34.91 18.73
C SER A 165 11.65 -35.75 19.98
N THR A 166 10.70 -35.78 20.92
CA THR A 166 10.80 -36.59 22.14
C THR A 166 10.64 -38.10 21.89
N LEU A 167 10.16 -38.50 20.71
CA LEU A 167 9.89 -39.90 20.37
C LEU A 167 10.87 -40.47 19.31
N ARG A 168 11.77 -39.65 18.74
CA ARG A 168 12.65 -40.01 17.59
C ARG A 168 13.50 -41.25 17.78
N ASP A 169 13.94 -41.52 19.01
CA ASP A 169 14.82 -42.67 19.30
C ASP A 169 14.06 -43.99 19.45
N SER A 170 12.72 -43.93 19.53
CA SER A 170 11.85 -45.06 19.88
C SER A 170 10.73 -45.32 18.85
N LEU A 171 10.31 -44.30 18.09
CA LEU A 171 9.17 -44.36 17.17
C LEU A 171 9.48 -43.60 15.88
N GLU A 172 9.22 -44.22 14.72
CA GLU A 172 9.24 -43.55 13.40
C GLU A 172 7.98 -42.67 13.18
N ILE A 173 7.43 -42.08 14.24
CA ILE A 173 6.21 -41.26 14.18
C ILE A 173 6.61 -39.81 13.99
N SER A 174 6.21 -39.25 12.84
CA SER A 174 6.42 -37.84 12.51
C SER A 174 5.24 -36.94 12.89
N ILE A 175 4.21 -37.50 13.54
CA ILE A 175 2.96 -36.79 13.89
C ILE A 175 3.03 -36.39 15.37
N PRO A 176 2.66 -35.15 15.74
CA PRO A 176 2.53 -34.75 17.14
C PRO A 176 1.39 -35.50 17.84
N LEU A 177 1.65 -35.95 19.05
CA LEU A 177 0.70 -36.70 19.88
C LEU A 177 0.34 -35.88 21.13
N THR A 178 -0.76 -36.23 21.75
CA THR A 178 -1.22 -35.64 23.00
C THR A 178 -1.79 -36.75 23.88
N LEU A 179 -1.35 -36.79 25.13
CA LEU A 179 -1.90 -37.65 26.17
C LEU A 179 -3.08 -36.92 26.82
N LEU A 180 -4.26 -37.50 26.72
CA LEU A 180 -5.47 -37.02 27.40
C LEU A 180 -5.74 -37.86 28.63
N VAL A 181 -5.97 -37.21 29.78
CA VAL A 181 -6.36 -37.85 31.03
C VAL A 181 -7.80 -37.47 31.32
N ILE A 182 -8.72 -38.43 31.15
CA ILE A 182 -10.16 -38.21 31.23
C ILE A 182 -10.71 -39.02 32.38
N ARG A 183 -11.43 -38.39 33.30
CA ARG A 183 -12.06 -39.07 34.44
C ARG A 183 -13.58 -39.10 34.29
N ASN A 184 -14.18 -40.25 34.53
CA ASN A 184 -15.64 -40.40 34.55
C ASN A 184 -16.21 -39.83 35.85
N GLY A 185 -16.34 -38.52 35.93
CA GLY A 185 -16.86 -37.83 37.10
C GLY A 185 -17.01 -36.33 36.85
N PRO A 186 -17.39 -35.56 37.88
CA PRO A 186 -17.57 -34.11 37.73
C PRO A 186 -16.25 -33.41 37.43
N GLN A 187 -16.34 -32.29 36.72
CA GLN A 187 -15.20 -31.41 36.40
C GLN A 187 -14.44 -30.99 37.67
N LYS A 188 -13.10 -30.96 37.60
CA LYS A 188 -12.26 -30.44 38.69
C LYS A 188 -12.46 -28.93 38.83
N SER A 189 -12.56 -28.42 40.06
CA SER A 189 -12.69 -26.98 40.34
C SER A 189 -11.47 -26.17 39.90
N GLN A 190 -10.30 -26.79 39.88
CA GLN A 190 -9.06 -26.18 39.40
C GLN A 190 -9.00 -26.06 37.87
N GLY A 191 -9.84 -26.79 37.14
CA GLY A 191 -9.83 -26.87 35.67
C GLY A 191 -8.94 -27.99 35.13
N THR A 192 -8.66 -27.96 33.83
CA THR A 192 -7.79 -28.91 33.12
C THR A 192 -6.36 -28.43 33.12
N PHE A 193 -5.41 -29.32 33.44
CA PHE A 193 -3.99 -29.05 33.32
C PHE A 193 -3.52 -29.20 31.86
N LEU A 194 -2.97 -28.14 31.26
CA LEU A 194 -2.41 -28.20 29.90
C LEU A 194 -0.89 -28.15 29.98
N ALA A 195 -0.19 -29.20 29.50
CA ALA A 195 1.27 -29.30 29.63
C ALA A 195 1.95 -29.75 28.34
N LYS A 196 3.28 -29.66 28.33
CA LYS A 196 4.14 -30.18 27.26
C LYS A 196 5.14 -31.14 27.87
N TYR A 197 5.23 -32.32 27.29
CA TYR A 197 6.15 -33.36 27.73
C TYR A 197 7.56 -33.08 27.21
N GLU A 198 8.50 -32.95 28.14
CA GLU A 198 9.94 -32.88 27.87
C GLU A 198 10.66 -33.90 28.77
N SER A 199 11.73 -34.53 28.27
CA SER A 199 12.47 -35.53 29.05
C SER A 199 13.03 -34.90 30.34
N GLY A 200 12.66 -35.45 31.50
CA GLY A 200 12.98 -34.87 32.82
C GLY A 200 11.84 -34.10 33.50
N SER A 201 10.72 -33.85 32.81
CA SER A 201 9.53 -33.17 33.37
C SER A 201 8.52 -34.12 34.03
N GLU A 202 8.81 -35.43 34.07
CA GLU A 202 7.83 -36.46 34.43
C GLU A 202 7.27 -36.26 35.85
N SER A 203 8.14 -36.07 36.84
CA SER A 203 7.72 -35.89 38.24
C SER A 203 6.93 -34.59 38.47
N GLU A 204 7.24 -33.54 37.72
CA GLU A 204 6.55 -32.25 37.80
C GLU A 204 5.15 -32.31 37.19
N ILE A 205 4.99 -33.02 36.07
CA ILE A 205 3.68 -33.25 35.44
C ILE A 205 2.79 -34.07 36.40
N VAL A 206 3.32 -35.15 36.97
CA VAL A 206 2.57 -36.02 37.91
C VAL A 206 2.15 -35.23 39.15
N SER A 207 3.07 -34.50 39.77
CA SER A 207 2.77 -33.72 40.98
C SER A 207 1.77 -32.60 40.70
N SER A 208 1.87 -31.92 39.56
CA SER A 208 0.93 -30.86 39.16
C SER A 208 -0.51 -31.37 39.02
N ILE A 209 -0.70 -32.59 38.49
CA ILE A 209 -2.02 -33.22 38.36
C ILE A 209 -2.59 -33.62 39.73
N GLU A 210 -1.73 -34.06 40.65
CA GLU A 210 -2.11 -34.49 42.00
C GLU A 210 -2.49 -33.30 42.90
N SER A 211 -1.59 -32.31 43.03
CA SER A 211 -1.79 -31.17 43.91
C SER A 211 -2.72 -30.11 43.33
N GLY A 212 -2.86 -30.09 42.01
CA GLY A 212 -3.50 -28.99 41.30
C GLY A 212 -2.73 -27.67 41.39
N THR A 213 -1.45 -27.74 41.76
CA THR A 213 -0.53 -26.61 41.84
C THR A 213 0.48 -26.76 40.71
N GLY A 214 0.14 -26.21 39.55
CA GLY A 214 0.99 -26.19 38.38
C GLY A 214 0.76 -24.91 37.59
N ASP A 215 1.68 -24.58 36.69
CA ASP A 215 1.75 -23.26 36.08
C ASP A 215 0.59 -22.91 35.14
N PHE A 216 -0.19 -23.89 34.69
CA PHE A 216 -1.13 -23.66 33.59
C PHE A 216 -2.39 -24.53 33.62
N PHE A 217 -3.41 -24.03 34.34
CA PHE A 217 -4.75 -24.60 34.42
C PHE A 217 -5.76 -23.74 33.67
N VAL A 218 -6.61 -24.38 32.86
CA VAL A 218 -7.68 -23.72 32.11
C VAL A 218 -9.03 -24.24 32.56
N GLN A 219 -9.95 -23.33 32.84
CA GLN A 219 -11.31 -23.66 33.27
C GLN A 219 -12.10 -24.31 32.12
N SER A 220 -12.96 -25.29 32.46
CA SER A 220 -13.65 -26.14 31.49
C SER A 220 -14.60 -25.37 30.56
N ASP A 221 -15.12 -24.23 31.00
CA ASP A 221 -15.94 -23.31 30.19
C ASP A 221 -15.16 -22.71 29.01
N LYS A 222 -13.86 -22.44 29.19
CA LYS A 222 -12.96 -21.91 28.16
C LYS A 222 -12.46 -22.96 27.18
N LEU A 223 -12.66 -24.25 27.46
CA LEU A 223 -12.16 -25.39 26.66
C LEU A 223 -13.16 -25.90 25.63
N ARG A 224 -14.28 -25.21 25.39
CA ARG A 224 -15.30 -25.67 24.44
C ARG A 224 -14.79 -25.78 23.00
N ASP A 225 -13.91 -24.88 22.57
CA ASP A 225 -13.41 -24.86 21.18
C ASP A 225 -12.08 -25.61 21.02
N ARG A 226 -11.06 -25.20 21.79
CA ARG A 226 -9.65 -25.61 21.65
C ARG A 226 -9.09 -26.17 22.96
N TRP A 227 -8.30 -27.25 22.89
CA TRP A 227 -7.61 -27.87 24.04
C TRP A 227 -6.08 -27.82 23.98
N ASP A 228 -5.52 -27.20 22.94
CA ASP A 228 -4.06 -27.06 22.81
C ASP A 228 -3.51 -25.98 23.72
N ARG A 229 -2.33 -26.23 24.28
CA ARG A 229 -1.67 -25.35 25.24
C ARG A 229 -1.31 -24.01 24.58
N SER A 230 -0.87 -24.03 23.32
CA SER A 230 -0.48 -22.82 22.61
C SER A 230 -1.63 -21.82 22.49
N PHE A 231 -2.86 -22.24 22.16
CA PHE A 231 -3.98 -21.31 22.04
C PHE A 231 -4.32 -20.55 23.33
N HIS A 232 -4.13 -21.20 24.48
CA HIS A 232 -4.49 -20.66 25.80
C HIS A 232 -3.34 -19.92 26.51
N ASP A 233 -2.14 -19.86 25.91
CA ASP A 233 -0.94 -19.31 26.55
C ASP A 233 -1.23 -17.97 27.26
N PRO A 234 -0.76 -17.75 28.52
CA PRO A 234 -1.03 -16.52 29.26
C PRO A 234 -0.56 -15.26 28.53
N ALA A 235 0.43 -15.36 27.63
CA ALA A 235 0.85 -14.27 26.75
C ALA A 235 -0.32 -13.69 25.93
N TYR A 236 -1.26 -14.54 25.50
CA TYR A 236 -2.44 -14.09 24.74
C TYR A 236 -3.52 -13.46 25.62
N GLN A 237 -3.58 -13.80 26.91
CA GLN A 237 -4.46 -13.09 27.83
C GLN A 237 -4.01 -11.65 28.04
N LYS A 238 -2.68 -11.42 28.07
CA LYS A 238 -2.11 -10.05 28.03
C LYS A 238 -2.50 -9.34 26.74
N LEU A 239 -2.40 -10.01 25.58
CA LEU A 239 -2.82 -9.45 24.29
C LEU A 239 -4.32 -9.08 24.25
N GLU A 240 -5.21 -9.94 24.76
CA GLU A 240 -6.64 -9.65 24.85
C GLU A 240 -6.91 -8.42 25.74
N ASN A 241 -6.22 -8.31 26.87
CA ASN A 241 -6.35 -7.15 27.74
C ASN A 241 -5.85 -5.87 27.08
N LYS A 242 -4.79 -5.96 26.24
CA LYS A 242 -4.35 -4.84 25.39
C LYS A 242 -5.46 -4.46 24.40
N LEU A 243 -6.04 -5.42 23.69
CA LEU A 243 -7.09 -5.17 22.70
C LEU A 243 -8.38 -4.60 23.30
N LYS A 244 -8.77 -5.01 24.52
CA LYS A 244 -9.95 -4.46 25.22
C LYS A 244 -9.85 -2.97 25.53
N GLY A 245 -8.63 -2.41 25.57
CA GLY A 245 -8.41 -0.98 25.75
C GLY A 245 -8.76 -0.13 24.52
N PHE A 246 -9.02 -0.76 23.37
CA PHE A 246 -9.24 -0.10 22.09
C PHE A 246 -10.62 -0.42 21.53
N GLU A 247 -11.18 0.51 20.76
CA GLU A 247 -12.23 0.16 19.82
C GLU A 247 -11.59 -0.71 18.75
N THR A 248 -12.11 -1.93 18.59
CA THR A 248 -11.57 -2.92 17.66
C THR A 248 -12.65 -3.37 16.69
N LYS A 249 -12.27 -3.62 15.44
CA LYS A 249 -13.13 -4.24 14.43
C LYS A 249 -12.49 -5.54 13.95
N ALA A 250 -13.32 -6.55 13.69
CA ALA A 250 -12.84 -7.78 13.09
C ALA A 250 -12.47 -7.54 11.62
N LEU A 251 -11.45 -8.22 11.11
CA LEU A 251 -11.04 -8.08 9.70
C LEU A 251 -12.20 -8.29 8.71
N ARG A 252 -13.12 -9.22 8.98
CA ARG A 252 -14.32 -9.43 8.13
C ARG A 252 -15.18 -8.18 7.93
N ASP A 253 -15.16 -7.24 8.87
CA ASP A 253 -16.03 -6.08 8.88
C ASP A 253 -15.39 -4.88 8.15
N ILE A 254 -14.06 -4.90 7.96
CA ILE A 254 -13.28 -3.80 7.36
C ILE A 254 -12.45 -4.21 6.13
N ALA A 255 -12.39 -5.49 5.79
CA ALA A 255 -11.59 -6.00 4.69
C ALA A 255 -12.27 -7.16 3.95
N GLN A 256 -12.01 -7.23 2.64
CA GLN A 256 -12.24 -8.41 1.84
C GLN A 256 -11.03 -9.35 1.96
N ILE A 257 -11.27 -10.60 2.36
CA ILE A 257 -10.23 -11.62 2.47
C ILE A 257 -10.43 -12.64 1.35
N ARG A 258 -9.42 -12.78 0.49
CA ARG A 258 -9.41 -13.77 -0.59
C ARG A 258 -8.22 -14.70 -0.45
N ARG A 259 -8.43 -15.99 -0.71
CA ARG A 259 -7.33 -16.95 -0.83
C ARG A 259 -6.76 -16.90 -2.24
N GLY A 260 -5.44 -16.93 -2.37
CA GLY A 260 -4.77 -17.04 -3.66
C GLY A 260 -5.15 -18.31 -4.41
N LYS A 261 -4.92 -18.31 -5.72
CA LYS A 261 -5.37 -19.41 -6.60
C LYS A 261 -4.30 -20.51 -6.73
N PRO A 262 -4.72 -21.78 -6.93
CA PRO A 262 -3.80 -22.82 -7.34
C PRO A 262 -3.37 -22.59 -8.80
N THR A 263 -2.06 -22.46 -9.02
CA THR A 263 -1.47 -22.37 -10.36
C THR A 263 -0.92 -23.74 -10.75
N THR A 264 -1.28 -24.25 -11.93
CA THR A 264 -0.76 -25.53 -12.45
C THR A 264 0.61 -25.35 -13.10
N ARG A 265 1.37 -26.44 -13.26
CA ARG A 265 2.70 -26.38 -13.89
C ARG A 265 2.67 -25.85 -15.32
N ASP A 266 1.57 -26.09 -16.03
CA ASP A 266 1.38 -25.69 -17.42
C ASP A 266 1.16 -24.18 -17.58
N GLN A 267 0.87 -23.47 -16.49
CA GLN A 267 0.70 -22.02 -16.45
C GLN A 267 1.98 -21.28 -16.09
N TYR A 268 3.05 -21.99 -15.72
CA TYR A 268 4.34 -21.38 -15.42
C TYR A 268 5.04 -20.94 -16.72
N SER A 269 5.60 -19.74 -16.68
CA SER A 269 6.43 -19.20 -17.75
C SER A 269 7.82 -18.89 -17.22
N ASP A 270 8.85 -19.39 -17.91
CA ASP A 270 10.26 -19.07 -17.61
C ASP A 270 10.60 -17.60 -17.92
N PHE A 271 9.72 -16.89 -18.65
CA PHE A 271 9.85 -15.47 -19.05
C PHE A 271 8.60 -14.65 -18.66
N GLY A 272 7.82 -15.09 -17.68
CA GLY A 272 6.59 -14.39 -17.30
C GLY A 272 6.88 -13.03 -16.63
N GLU A 273 6.11 -12.00 -16.97
CA GLU A 273 6.21 -10.65 -16.40
C GLU A 273 5.56 -10.53 -15.01
N ILE A 274 4.72 -11.50 -14.62
CA ILE A 274 3.89 -11.43 -13.40
C ILE A 274 4.29 -12.53 -12.42
N LEU A 275 4.72 -12.12 -11.21
CA LEU A 275 5.23 -12.96 -10.13
C LEU A 275 4.10 -13.74 -9.43
N ILE A 276 4.33 -15.02 -9.11
CA ILE A 276 3.44 -15.79 -8.24
C ILE A 276 3.94 -15.74 -6.79
N VAL A 277 3.23 -15.04 -5.92
CA VAL A 277 3.58 -14.94 -4.51
C VAL A 277 3.28 -16.26 -3.79
N SER A 278 4.32 -16.92 -3.30
CA SER A 278 4.27 -18.03 -2.36
C SER A 278 4.76 -17.61 -0.96
N PRO A 279 4.55 -18.44 0.09
CA PRO A 279 5.01 -18.17 1.46
C PRO A 279 6.47 -17.72 1.60
N ARG A 280 7.37 -18.18 0.70
CA ARG A 280 8.79 -17.84 0.74
C ARG A 280 9.10 -16.38 0.40
N HIS A 281 8.14 -15.65 -0.17
CA HIS A 281 8.34 -14.23 -0.50
C HIS A 281 7.77 -13.32 0.60
N VAL A 282 6.92 -13.83 1.49
CA VAL A 282 6.26 -13.06 2.54
C VAL A 282 7.11 -13.14 3.80
N HIS A 283 7.94 -12.12 4.03
CA HIS A 283 8.70 -11.95 5.27
C HIS A 283 8.16 -10.75 6.04
N SER A 284 8.33 -10.74 7.37
CA SER A 284 7.77 -9.71 8.26
C SER A 284 8.14 -8.30 7.80
N GLY A 285 7.21 -7.63 7.11
CA GLY A 285 7.38 -6.28 6.55
C GLY A 285 7.48 -6.21 5.03
N ASP A 286 8.30 -7.07 4.40
CA ASP A 286 8.70 -6.90 2.99
C ASP A 286 8.48 -8.13 2.10
N LEU A 287 8.28 -7.86 0.80
CA LEU A 287 8.22 -8.87 -0.25
C LEU A 287 9.63 -9.14 -0.80
N THR A 288 10.14 -10.35 -0.58
CA THR A 288 11.47 -10.76 -1.09
C THR A 288 11.34 -11.54 -2.39
N VAL A 289 11.93 -11.01 -3.46
CA VAL A 289 11.92 -11.62 -4.80
C VAL A 289 13.33 -12.12 -5.16
N THR A 290 13.42 -13.23 -5.88
CA THR A 290 14.67 -13.88 -6.31
C THR A 290 14.62 -14.28 -7.78
N ASP A 291 15.79 -14.41 -8.41
CA ASP A 291 15.93 -14.76 -9.84
C ASP A 291 15.35 -16.15 -10.24
N ARG A 292 14.92 -16.96 -9.27
CA ARG A 292 14.34 -18.29 -9.48
C ARG A 292 12.84 -18.35 -9.19
N ASP A 293 12.19 -17.18 -9.20
CA ASP A 293 10.77 -17.10 -8.93
C ASP A 293 9.92 -17.52 -10.11
N ARG A 294 8.75 -18.06 -9.79
CA ARG A 294 7.82 -18.57 -10.79
C ARG A 294 6.93 -17.43 -11.23
N CYS A 295 6.83 -17.27 -12.54
CA CYS A 295 5.98 -16.27 -13.16
C CYS A 295 4.87 -16.92 -13.99
N VAL A 296 3.83 -16.15 -14.25
CA VAL A 296 2.76 -16.48 -15.19
C VAL A 296 2.66 -15.42 -16.28
N SER A 297 2.02 -15.78 -17.37
CA SER A 297 1.64 -14.89 -18.46
C SER A 297 0.12 -14.97 -18.64
N ASN A 298 -0.53 -13.84 -18.92
CA ASN A 298 -1.99 -13.72 -19.07
C ASN A 298 -2.79 -14.08 -17.82
N VAL A 299 -3.02 -13.09 -16.96
CA VAL A 299 -3.92 -13.19 -15.80
C VAL A 299 -4.98 -12.10 -15.91
N ASP A 300 -6.15 -12.36 -15.34
CA ASP A 300 -7.23 -11.38 -15.25
C ASP A 300 -6.80 -10.22 -14.33
N ASP A 301 -7.05 -8.98 -14.72
CA ASP A 301 -6.69 -7.78 -13.94
C ASP A 301 -7.26 -7.80 -12.52
N SER A 302 -8.40 -8.48 -12.30
CA SER A 302 -9.00 -8.65 -10.98
C SER A 302 -8.16 -9.51 -10.03
N GLU A 303 -7.23 -10.31 -10.55
CA GLU A 303 -6.35 -11.20 -9.79
C GLU A 303 -5.05 -10.51 -9.36
N LEU A 304 -4.70 -9.40 -10.01
CA LEU A 304 -3.49 -8.64 -9.69
C LEU A 304 -3.55 -8.08 -8.27
N LEU A 305 -2.39 -8.12 -7.62
CA LEU A 305 -2.16 -7.43 -6.35
C LEU A 305 -2.08 -5.93 -6.60
N GLN A 306 -2.69 -5.17 -5.69
CA GLN A 306 -2.74 -3.71 -5.73
C GLN A 306 -1.91 -3.15 -4.59
N PRO A 307 -1.23 -2.00 -4.78
CA PRO A 307 -0.56 -1.31 -3.68
C PRO A 307 -1.51 -1.10 -2.49
N GLY A 308 -1.07 -1.46 -1.29
CA GLY A 308 -1.90 -1.48 -0.08
C GLY A 308 -2.56 -2.82 0.23
N ASP A 309 -2.52 -3.81 -0.68
CA ASP A 309 -2.91 -5.19 -0.36
C ASP A 309 -2.02 -5.77 0.73
N VAL A 310 -2.62 -6.39 1.73
CA VAL A 310 -1.89 -7.09 2.80
C VAL A 310 -1.82 -8.57 2.45
N LEU A 311 -0.61 -9.11 2.37
CA LEU A 311 -0.33 -10.50 2.03
C LEU A 311 -0.03 -11.30 3.29
N VAL A 312 -0.77 -12.39 3.49
CA VAL A 312 -0.59 -13.28 4.64
C VAL A 312 -0.21 -14.67 4.16
N SER A 313 0.95 -15.15 4.60
CA SER A 313 1.29 -16.56 4.43
C SER A 313 0.36 -17.44 5.26
N LEU A 314 -0.29 -18.43 4.64
CA LEU A 314 -1.16 -19.36 5.35
C LEU A 314 -0.40 -20.50 6.02
N SER A 315 0.87 -20.72 5.63
CA SER A 315 1.75 -21.74 6.17
C SER A 315 3.02 -21.09 6.70
N ARG A 316 3.34 -21.27 7.98
CA ARG A 316 4.27 -20.40 8.74
C ARG A 316 3.80 -18.95 8.63
N PRO A 317 2.76 -18.57 9.39
CA PRO A 317 2.10 -17.30 9.22
C PRO A 317 3.05 -16.12 9.35
N SER A 318 3.04 -15.28 8.33
CA SER A 318 3.82 -14.05 8.22
C SER A 318 2.99 -13.06 7.42
N VAL A 319 3.24 -11.77 7.62
CA VAL A 319 2.50 -10.69 6.98
C VAL A 319 3.44 -9.68 6.32
N CYS A 320 3.08 -9.22 5.13
CA CYS A 320 3.70 -8.08 4.47
C CYS A 320 2.66 -7.20 3.76
N VAL A 321 3.02 -5.95 3.49
CA VAL A 321 2.20 -5.00 2.73
C VAL A 321 2.76 -4.91 1.32
N TYR A 322 1.91 -5.06 0.30
CA TYR A 322 2.31 -4.94 -1.10
C TYR A 322 2.53 -3.46 -1.46
N GLN A 323 3.73 -3.14 -1.94
CA GLN A 323 4.20 -1.77 -2.14
C GLN A 323 4.04 -1.31 -3.60
N PRO A 324 3.99 0.01 -3.87
CA PRO A 324 3.92 0.54 -5.23
C PRO A 324 5.10 0.17 -6.15
N ASP A 325 6.28 -0.06 -5.57
CA ASP A 325 7.51 -0.47 -6.27
C ASP A 325 7.64 -2.00 -6.41
N SER A 326 6.69 -2.76 -5.87
CA SER A 326 6.68 -4.23 -6.00
C SER A 326 6.37 -4.66 -7.43
N PRO A 327 7.01 -5.74 -7.92
CA PRO A 327 6.76 -6.24 -9.27
C PRO A 327 5.32 -6.76 -9.39
N PRO A 328 4.67 -6.61 -10.55
CA PRO A 328 3.31 -7.12 -10.79
C PRO A 328 3.20 -8.58 -10.34
N ALA A 329 2.21 -8.88 -9.49
CA ALA A 329 2.14 -10.17 -8.84
C ALA A 329 0.71 -10.65 -8.59
N ILE A 330 0.57 -11.96 -8.43
CA ILE A 330 -0.65 -12.66 -8.02
C ILE A 330 -0.39 -13.51 -6.77
N ALA A 331 -1.41 -13.69 -5.93
CA ALA A 331 -1.29 -14.55 -4.75
C ALA A 331 -1.48 -16.04 -5.10
N GLY A 332 -0.52 -16.88 -4.72
CA GLY A 332 -0.62 -18.33 -4.83
C GLY A 332 -1.49 -18.96 -3.72
N MET A 333 -1.84 -20.24 -3.88
CA MET A 333 -2.76 -20.99 -3.00
C MET A 333 -2.49 -20.93 -1.48
N GLN A 334 -1.22 -20.72 -1.08
CA GLN A 334 -0.79 -20.64 0.32
C GLN A 334 -0.61 -19.20 0.81
N VAL A 335 -1.10 -18.22 0.06
CA VAL A 335 -1.11 -16.81 0.45
C VAL A 335 -2.55 -16.30 0.42
N ALA A 336 -2.97 -15.61 1.48
CA ALA A 336 -4.21 -14.86 1.51
C ALA A 336 -3.92 -13.38 1.24
N VAL A 337 -4.84 -12.72 0.57
CA VAL A 337 -4.83 -11.28 0.33
C VAL A 337 -5.95 -10.68 1.16
N ILE A 338 -5.59 -9.72 2.00
CA ILE A 338 -6.51 -8.89 2.75
C ILE A 338 -6.51 -7.53 2.05
N ARG A 339 -7.63 -7.18 1.43
CA ARG A 339 -7.86 -5.89 0.80
C ARG A 339 -8.84 -5.10 1.64
N SER A 340 -8.44 -3.92 2.09
CA SER A 340 -9.31 -3.06 2.89
C SER A 340 -10.53 -2.59 2.07
N LEU A 341 -11.69 -2.53 2.72
CA LEU A 341 -12.94 -2.05 2.09
C LEU A 341 -13.01 -0.52 2.05
N GLN A 342 -12.27 0.14 2.95
CA GLN A 342 -12.23 1.59 3.09
C GLN A 342 -10.77 2.01 3.16
N GLY A 343 -10.21 2.44 2.01
CA GLY A 343 -8.82 2.90 1.81
C GLY A 343 -7.74 2.04 2.46
N ASN A 344 -6.61 2.62 2.88
CA ASN A 344 -5.38 1.86 3.19
C ASN A 344 -5.06 1.73 4.69
N TYR A 345 -6.00 2.00 5.59
CA TYR A 345 -5.76 2.02 7.04
C TYR A 345 -5.10 0.73 7.58
N ILE A 346 -5.54 -0.45 7.12
CA ILE A 346 -4.98 -1.73 7.58
C ILE A 346 -3.50 -1.86 7.20
N ALA A 347 -3.14 -1.42 5.98
CA ALA A 347 -1.76 -1.38 5.53
C ALA A 347 -0.93 -0.40 6.38
N THR A 348 -1.48 0.79 6.65
CA THR A 348 -0.85 1.79 7.51
C THR A 348 -0.61 1.27 8.93
N PHE A 349 -1.60 0.58 9.52
CA PHE A 349 -1.49 -0.06 10.83
C PHE A 349 -0.37 -1.11 10.83
N LEU A 350 -0.31 -1.98 9.83
CA LEU A 350 0.71 -3.04 9.73
C LEU A 350 2.12 -2.53 9.43
N ARG A 351 2.27 -1.33 8.86
CA ARG A 351 3.58 -0.69 8.70
C ARG A 351 4.15 -0.20 10.04
N SER A 352 3.33 -0.03 11.09
CA SER A 352 3.82 0.26 12.43
C SER A 352 4.39 -1.01 13.09
N GLU A 353 5.51 -0.87 13.81
CA GLU A 353 6.18 -1.99 14.49
C GLU A 353 5.22 -2.74 15.43
N MET A 354 4.47 -1.99 16.25
CA MET A 354 3.47 -2.58 17.12
C MET A 354 2.27 -3.16 16.38
N GLY A 355 1.79 -2.53 15.30
CA GLY A 355 0.65 -3.05 14.55
C GLY A 355 0.96 -4.39 13.90
N SER A 356 2.14 -4.52 13.29
CA SER A 356 2.66 -5.79 12.79
C SER A 356 2.80 -6.82 13.92
N SER A 357 3.37 -6.43 15.06
CA SER A 357 3.54 -7.33 16.21
C SER A 357 2.20 -7.83 16.79
N ILE A 358 1.22 -6.94 16.99
CA ILE A 358 -0.12 -7.29 17.50
C ILE A 358 -0.83 -8.23 16.51
N PHE A 359 -0.71 -7.94 15.21
CA PHE A 359 -1.31 -8.77 14.17
C PHE A 359 -0.67 -10.17 14.14
N GLN A 360 0.66 -10.24 14.20
CA GLN A 360 1.42 -11.49 14.23
C GLN A 360 1.06 -12.32 15.46
N GLN A 361 1.02 -11.73 16.65
CA GLN A 361 0.64 -12.44 17.88
C GLN A 361 -0.79 -13.02 17.81
N GLN A 362 -1.73 -12.30 17.18
CA GLN A 362 -3.07 -12.83 16.94
C GLN A 362 -3.06 -14.00 15.94
N MET A 363 -2.24 -13.92 14.88
CA MET A 363 -2.06 -15.03 13.93
C MET A 363 -1.45 -16.25 14.62
N ASP A 364 -0.40 -16.07 15.42
CA ASP A 364 0.29 -17.14 16.13
C ASP A 364 -0.68 -17.87 17.07
N ARG A 365 -1.51 -17.12 17.82
CA ARG A 365 -2.57 -17.69 18.66
C ARG A 365 -3.54 -18.57 17.88
N HIS A 366 -3.99 -18.10 16.71
CA HIS A 366 -4.98 -18.81 15.91
C HIS A 366 -4.39 -19.94 15.05
N SER A 367 -3.07 -20.01 14.97
CA SER A 367 -2.36 -21.03 14.21
C SER A 367 -2.58 -22.44 14.76
N LYS A 368 -2.46 -23.40 13.87
CA LYS A 368 -2.68 -24.83 14.12
C LYS A 368 -1.54 -25.64 13.53
N GLY A 369 -1.21 -26.75 14.18
CA GLY A 369 -0.14 -27.67 13.75
C GLY A 369 1.17 -27.40 14.49
N THR A 370 1.97 -28.44 14.71
CA THR A 370 3.19 -28.35 15.52
C THR A 370 4.49 -28.30 14.70
N THR A 371 4.51 -28.93 13.52
CA THR A 371 5.71 -29.00 12.66
C THR A 371 5.69 -27.92 11.58
N ILE A 372 4.51 -27.69 10.99
CA ILE A 372 4.25 -26.58 10.09
C ILE A 372 2.96 -25.95 10.58
N GLU A 373 3.09 -24.81 11.25
CA GLU A 373 1.97 -24.02 11.69
C GLU A 373 1.23 -23.46 10.48
N SER A 374 -0.09 -23.44 10.56
CA SER A 374 -0.94 -22.90 9.52
C SER A 374 -2.13 -22.17 10.11
N ILE A 375 -2.54 -21.10 9.44
CA ILE A 375 -3.73 -20.35 9.78
C ILE A 375 -4.78 -20.55 8.69
N SER A 376 -6.03 -20.76 9.10
CA SER A 376 -7.14 -20.88 8.16
C SER A 376 -7.70 -19.51 7.80
N PRO A 377 -8.23 -19.30 6.57
CA PRO A 377 -8.93 -18.04 6.25
C PRO A 377 -10.10 -17.75 7.21
N SER A 378 -10.78 -18.79 7.71
CA SER A 378 -11.86 -18.66 8.70
C SER A 378 -11.39 -18.19 10.08
N ASP A 379 -10.12 -18.38 10.41
CA ASP A 379 -9.53 -17.84 11.64
C ASP A 379 -8.94 -16.45 11.38
N LEU A 380 -8.37 -16.22 10.19
CA LEU A 380 -7.86 -14.92 9.77
C LEU A 380 -8.93 -13.82 9.84
N ILE A 381 -10.16 -14.11 9.40
CA ILE A 381 -11.28 -13.15 9.44
C ILE A 381 -11.66 -12.70 10.86
N LYS A 382 -11.22 -13.40 11.91
CA LYS A 382 -11.54 -13.10 13.32
C LYS A 382 -10.53 -12.15 13.97
N ILE A 383 -9.38 -11.91 13.33
CA ILE A 383 -8.34 -11.01 13.84
C ILE A 383 -8.94 -9.62 14.05
N GLN A 384 -8.63 -9.03 15.21
CA GLN A 384 -9.10 -7.73 15.63
C GLN A 384 -8.09 -6.65 15.26
N ILE A 385 -8.55 -5.61 14.57
CA ILE A 385 -7.76 -4.43 14.24
C ILE A 385 -8.19 -3.27 15.12
N PRO A 386 -7.27 -2.65 15.89
CA PRO A 386 -7.52 -1.41 16.61
C PRO A 386 -7.85 -0.27 15.66
N ILE A 387 -8.91 0.47 15.95
CA ILE A 387 -9.40 1.59 15.16
C ILE A 387 -9.12 2.90 15.90
N LEU A 388 -8.46 3.84 15.22
CA LEU A 388 -8.28 5.19 15.73
C LEU A 388 -9.63 5.94 15.75
N PRO A 389 -9.89 6.81 16.74
CA PRO A 389 -11.11 7.59 16.83
C PRO A 389 -11.08 8.79 15.86
N LEU A 390 -10.98 8.49 14.57
CA LEU A 390 -10.97 9.45 13.46
C LEU A 390 -12.26 9.28 12.63
N GLU A 391 -12.80 10.39 12.12
CA GLU A 391 -13.97 10.36 11.23
C GLU A 391 -13.65 9.67 9.89
N ASP A 392 -12.46 9.93 9.35
CA ASP A 392 -11.94 9.24 8.17
C ASP A 392 -10.55 8.66 8.43
N LEU A 393 -10.49 7.33 8.58
CA LEU A 393 -9.25 6.57 8.78
C LEU A 393 -8.32 6.59 7.56
N ASN A 394 -8.82 6.94 6.38
CA ASN A 394 -8.03 6.97 5.15
C ASN A 394 -7.25 8.28 4.99
N SER A 395 -7.71 9.35 5.64
CA SER A 395 -7.00 10.64 5.65
C SER A 395 -5.57 10.52 6.19
N ILE A 396 -5.29 9.52 7.04
CA ILE A 396 -3.97 9.26 7.62
C ILE A 396 -3.19 8.16 6.89
N SER A 397 -3.62 7.76 5.69
CA SER A 397 -2.83 6.81 4.89
C SER A 397 -1.56 7.49 4.35
N ASP A 398 -0.54 6.68 4.10
CA ASP A 398 0.73 7.19 3.57
C ASP A 398 0.54 7.87 2.21
N GLU A 399 -0.38 7.34 1.38
CA GLU A 399 -0.74 7.93 0.09
C GLU A 399 -1.47 9.26 0.27
N ALA A 400 -2.45 9.33 1.18
CA ALA A 400 -3.18 10.57 1.47
C ALA A 400 -2.24 11.68 1.97
N ILE A 401 -1.29 11.36 2.85
CA ILE A 401 -0.30 12.33 3.35
C ILE A 401 0.66 12.78 2.24
N SER A 402 1.05 11.87 1.34
CA SER A 402 1.96 12.20 0.24
C SER A 402 1.33 13.13 -0.80
N GLU A 403 0.02 12.99 -1.04
CA GLU A 403 -0.73 13.76 -2.03
C GLU A 403 -1.35 15.05 -1.47
N ALA A 404 -1.49 15.16 -0.14
CA ALA A 404 -2.13 16.27 0.54
C ALA A 404 -1.41 17.62 0.33
N ASP A 405 -2.21 18.69 0.25
CA ASP A 405 -1.71 20.05 0.21
C ASP A 405 -1.34 20.61 1.61
N SER A 406 -0.81 21.84 1.66
CA SER A 406 -0.38 22.45 2.92
C SER A 406 -1.52 22.68 3.92
N SER A 407 -2.74 22.95 3.46
CA SER A 407 -3.91 23.18 4.31
C SER A 407 -4.45 21.86 4.85
N GLU A 408 -4.50 20.84 4.00
CA GLU A 408 -4.91 19.48 4.35
C GLU A 408 -3.95 18.85 5.37
N LEU A 409 -2.63 19.00 5.18
CA LEU A 409 -1.62 18.52 6.13
C LEU A 409 -1.75 19.17 7.51
N GLU A 410 -2.05 20.47 7.60
CA GLU A 410 -2.25 21.15 8.89
C GLU A 410 -3.57 20.75 9.57
N ALA A 411 -4.64 20.53 8.81
CA ALA A 411 -5.88 19.99 9.34
C ALA A 411 -5.67 18.58 9.92
N LEU A 412 -4.99 17.71 9.17
CA LEU A 412 -4.69 16.33 9.57
C LEU A 412 -3.81 16.28 10.82
N LYS A 413 -2.76 17.11 10.86
CA LYS A 413 -1.89 17.28 12.04
C LYS A 413 -2.68 17.72 13.28
N THR A 414 -3.59 18.68 13.12
CA THR A 414 -4.42 19.16 14.23
C THR A 414 -5.30 18.04 14.79
N GLU A 415 -5.92 17.24 13.92
CA GLU A 415 -6.76 16.11 14.36
C GLU A 415 -5.93 14.99 15.00
N LEU A 416 -4.76 14.65 14.43
CA LEU A 416 -3.86 13.66 15.04
C LEU A 416 -3.35 14.09 16.42
N LEU A 417 -3.05 15.38 16.61
CA LEU A 417 -2.67 15.93 17.92
C LEU A 417 -3.81 15.84 18.95
N ARG A 418 -5.05 16.05 18.50
CA ARG A 418 -6.25 15.88 19.33
C ARG A 418 -6.42 14.42 19.75
N VAL A 419 -6.28 13.48 18.81
CA VAL A 419 -6.33 12.04 19.09
C VAL A 419 -5.21 11.62 20.05
N ARG A 420 -3.98 12.12 19.86
CA ARG A 420 -2.86 11.87 20.78
C ARG A 420 -3.22 12.27 22.21
N HIS A 421 -3.74 13.48 22.40
CA HIS A 421 -4.11 13.97 23.71
C HIS A 421 -5.25 13.16 24.36
N MET A 422 -6.22 12.69 23.56
CA MET A 422 -7.27 11.79 24.04
C MET A 422 -6.71 10.45 24.54
N LEU A 423 -5.72 9.89 23.82
CA LEU A 423 -5.07 8.64 24.21
C LEU A 423 -4.27 8.81 25.50
N GLU A 424 -3.41 9.83 25.59
CA GLU A 424 -2.62 10.15 26.79
C GLU A 424 -3.51 10.33 28.04
N THR A 425 -4.65 11.02 27.89
CA THR A 425 -5.58 11.22 29.01
C THR A 425 -6.33 9.95 29.41
N SER A 426 -6.61 9.05 28.46
CA SER A 426 -7.21 7.74 28.75
C SER A 426 -6.24 6.80 29.47
N GLU A 427 -4.95 6.86 29.11
CA GLU A 427 -3.88 6.11 29.75
C GLU A 427 -3.65 6.59 31.17
N ALA A 428 -3.51 7.91 31.38
CA ALA A 428 -3.33 8.46 32.72
C ALA A 428 -4.48 8.07 33.67
N ARG A 429 -5.72 7.98 33.16
CA ARG A 429 -6.88 7.48 33.91
C ARG A 429 -6.74 5.99 34.24
N ARG A 430 -6.31 5.15 33.30
CA ARG A 430 -6.05 3.73 33.53
C ARG A 430 -4.94 3.52 34.55
N GLU A 431 -3.80 4.19 34.41
CA GLU A 431 -2.68 4.10 35.34
C GLU A 431 -3.11 4.51 36.76
N SER A 432 -3.96 5.54 36.90
CA SER A 432 -4.51 5.95 38.20
C SER A 432 -5.45 4.90 38.82
N ALA A 433 -6.18 4.14 38.00
CA ALA A 433 -7.06 3.05 38.45
C ALA A 433 -6.28 1.78 38.78
N GLU A 434 -5.28 1.43 37.96
CA GLU A 434 -4.38 0.28 38.15
C GLU A 434 -3.41 0.50 39.32
N SER A 435 -3.09 1.75 39.68
CA SER A 435 -2.30 2.06 40.88
C SER A 435 -2.91 1.55 42.19
N GLN A 436 -4.19 1.16 42.18
CA GLN A 436 -4.90 0.53 43.30
C GLN A 436 -4.77 -1.01 43.33
N LEU A 437 -4.17 -1.64 42.31
CA LEU A 437 -3.76 -3.06 42.28
C LEU A 437 -2.25 -3.17 42.01
N GLU A 438 -1.49 -3.60 43.01
CA GLU A 438 -0.02 -3.44 43.08
C GLU A 438 0.81 -4.25 42.06
N GLU A 439 0.24 -5.20 41.31
CA GLU A 439 1.02 -6.21 40.54
C GLU A 439 1.27 -5.90 39.04
N GLU A 440 0.59 -4.94 38.40
CA GLU A 440 0.72 -4.71 36.94
C GLU A 440 1.71 -3.58 36.53
N LYS A 441 2.35 -2.91 37.49
CA LYS A 441 3.06 -1.63 37.30
C LYS A 441 4.30 -1.67 36.39
N THR A 442 4.90 -2.83 36.12
CA THR A 442 6.19 -2.92 35.39
C THR A 442 6.07 -3.29 33.90
N THR A 443 4.90 -3.71 33.40
CA THR A 443 4.77 -4.20 32.00
C THR A 443 4.04 -3.23 31.06
N ASN A 444 3.46 -2.12 31.56
CA ASN A 444 2.59 -1.24 30.77
C ASN A 444 3.28 -0.07 30.04
N ARG A 445 4.56 0.21 30.29
CA ARG A 445 5.29 1.30 29.58
C ARG A 445 5.52 1.05 28.08
N GLU A 446 5.29 -0.18 27.60
CA GLU A 446 5.44 -0.57 26.19
C GLU A 446 4.14 -0.47 25.38
N ASN A 447 3.04 0.01 25.98
CA ASN A 447 1.69 -0.17 25.42
C ASN A 447 1.05 1.13 24.95
N ASN A 448 1.24 1.52 23.68
CA ASN A 448 0.13 2.11 22.91
C ASN A 448 0.37 2.09 21.40
N ALA A 449 -0.18 1.08 20.72
CA ALA A 449 -0.13 0.98 19.26
C ALA A 449 -0.75 2.20 18.56
N HIS A 450 -1.78 2.83 19.16
CA HIS A 450 -2.35 4.06 18.63
C HIS A 450 -1.40 5.24 18.78
N HIS A 451 -0.71 5.39 19.93
CA HIS A 451 0.24 6.48 20.10
C HIS A 451 1.41 6.37 19.12
N GLN A 452 1.95 5.18 18.90
CA GLN A 452 3.03 4.98 17.93
C GLN A 452 2.56 5.21 16.49
N LEU A 453 1.36 4.76 16.13
CA LEU A 453 0.76 5.03 14.83
C LEU A 453 0.58 6.53 14.61
N VAL A 454 0.04 7.24 15.60
CA VAL A 454 -0.15 8.70 15.56
C VAL A 454 1.20 9.42 15.43
N GLU A 455 2.21 9.06 16.21
CA GLU A 455 3.56 9.67 16.13
C GLU A 455 4.25 9.38 14.78
N SER A 456 4.11 8.16 14.25
CA SER A 456 4.63 7.81 12.93
C SER A 456 4.00 8.67 11.82
N GLN A 457 2.68 8.85 11.85
CA GLN A 457 1.99 9.67 10.87
C GLN A 457 2.27 11.16 11.04
N LEU A 458 2.39 11.65 12.28
CA LEU A 458 2.85 13.02 12.56
C LEU A 458 4.27 13.26 12.00
N GLY A 459 5.17 12.30 12.14
CA GLY A 459 6.52 12.37 11.57
C GLY A 459 6.52 12.51 10.04
N LYS A 460 5.72 11.70 9.35
CA LYS A 460 5.56 11.77 7.88
C LYS A 460 4.96 13.09 7.42
N ILE A 461 3.96 13.62 8.13
CA ILE A 461 3.37 14.94 7.85
C ILE A 461 4.45 16.03 7.96
N LEU A 462 5.28 16.01 9.00
CA LEU A 462 6.35 17.00 9.20
C LEU A 462 7.44 16.90 8.12
N GLU A 463 7.80 15.68 7.71
CA GLU A 463 8.74 15.44 6.61
C GLU A 463 8.20 16.01 5.29
N GLN A 464 6.95 15.71 4.96
CA GLN A 464 6.30 16.23 3.76
C GLN A 464 6.18 17.76 3.77
N GLN A 465 5.85 18.36 4.92
CA GLN A 465 5.89 19.82 5.08
C GLN A 465 7.29 20.40 4.84
N THR A 466 8.34 19.70 5.28
CA THR A 466 9.73 20.13 5.05
C THR A 466 10.11 20.07 3.58
N VAL A 467 9.71 19.01 2.87
CA VAL A 467 9.89 18.88 1.42
C VAL A 467 9.19 20.01 0.68
N LEU A 468 7.91 20.26 1.00
CA LEU A 468 7.13 21.33 0.38
C LEU A 468 7.77 22.70 0.60
N ASN A 469 8.22 22.99 1.83
CA ASN A 469 8.91 24.23 2.17
C ASN A 469 10.24 24.39 1.40
N SER A 470 11.01 23.30 1.25
CA SER A 470 12.27 23.34 0.49
C SER A 470 12.06 23.61 -1.00
N GLN A 471 10.97 23.10 -1.58
CA GLN A 471 10.58 23.38 -2.96
C GLN A 471 10.19 24.86 -3.12
N ILE A 472 9.44 25.40 -2.15
CA ILE A 472 9.13 26.84 -2.09
C ILE A 472 10.42 27.66 -2.03
N ASP A 473 11.37 27.33 -1.16
CA ASP A 473 12.65 28.04 -1.03
C ASP A 473 13.49 28.01 -2.32
N GLN A 474 13.46 26.90 -3.07
CA GLN A 474 14.13 26.82 -4.36
C GLN A 474 13.50 27.75 -5.40
N VAL A 475 12.17 27.79 -5.47
CA VAL A 475 11.45 28.73 -6.35
C VAL A 475 11.75 30.17 -5.96
N LEU A 476 11.75 30.48 -4.66
CA LEU A 476 12.12 31.80 -4.13
C LEU A 476 13.52 32.24 -4.55
N LYS A 477 14.49 31.34 -4.47
CA LYS A 477 15.88 31.62 -4.82
C LYS A 477 16.02 31.93 -6.32
N ILE A 478 15.34 31.17 -7.17
CA ILE A 478 15.35 31.39 -8.62
C ILE A 478 14.74 32.75 -8.97
N LEU A 479 13.58 33.08 -8.40
CA LEU A 479 12.88 34.35 -8.66
C LEU A 479 13.68 35.56 -8.16
N THR A 480 14.32 35.45 -6.99
CA THR A 480 15.17 36.52 -6.44
C THR A 480 16.41 36.73 -7.32
N GLY A 481 17.07 35.65 -7.75
CA GLY A 481 18.22 35.75 -8.67
C GLY A 481 17.86 36.34 -10.03
N MET A 482 16.71 35.98 -10.58
CA MET A 482 16.21 36.55 -11.83
C MET A 482 15.94 38.06 -11.69
N ARG A 483 15.32 38.48 -10.58
CA ARG A 483 15.07 39.89 -10.28
C ARG A 483 16.37 40.70 -10.25
N GLU A 484 17.38 40.22 -9.52
CA GLU A 484 18.68 40.90 -9.41
C GLU A 484 19.37 41.06 -10.78
N GLN A 485 19.27 40.04 -11.63
CA GLN A 485 19.82 40.09 -12.98
C GLN A 485 19.09 41.09 -13.88
N ILE A 486 17.76 41.15 -13.82
CA ILE A 486 16.96 42.11 -14.58
C ILE A 486 17.23 43.54 -14.11
N ASP A 487 17.33 43.77 -12.80
CA ASP A 487 17.68 45.07 -12.23
C ASP A 487 19.08 45.52 -12.70
N SER A 488 20.05 44.61 -12.74
CA SER A 488 21.39 44.88 -13.29
C SER A 488 21.35 45.26 -14.78
N ILE A 489 20.54 44.57 -15.60
CA ILE A 489 20.37 44.89 -17.03
C ILE A 489 19.76 46.29 -17.20
N LYS A 490 18.75 46.64 -16.40
CA LYS A 490 18.08 47.94 -16.45
C LYS A 490 19.01 49.10 -16.12
N GLN A 491 19.90 48.92 -15.15
CA GLN A 491 20.87 49.94 -14.71
C GLN A 491 22.05 50.13 -15.68
N GLY A 492 22.24 49.23 -16.64
CA GLY A 492 23.31 49.32 -17.65
C GLY A 492 23.16 50.51 -18.61
N SER A 493 24.25 50.92 -19.25
CA SER A 493 24.31 52.02 -20.23
C SER A 493 23.89 51.64 -21.66
N ARG A 494 23.39 50.40 -21.86
CA ARG A 494 22.94 49.89 -23.16
C ARG A 494 21.67 50.60 -23.64
N LYS A 495 21.41 50.54 -24.94
CA LYS A 495 20.14 51.01 -25.54
C LYS A 495 18.98 50.12 -25.10
N ASP A 496 17.76 50.67 -25.07
CA ASP A 496 16.59 49.95 -24.54
C ASP A 496 16.28 48.67 -25.32
N GLU A 497 16.46 48.66 -26.65
CA GLU A 497 16.31 47.46 -27.48
C GLU A 497 17.27 46.33 -27.07
N GLU A 498 18.54 46.66 -26.75
CA GLU A 498 19.53 45.69 -26.27
C GLU A 498 19.20 45.19 -24.87
N LYS A 499 18.69 46.07 -23.99
CA LYS A 499 18.22 45.69 -22.66
C LYS A 499 17.05 44.71 -22.75
N LEU A 500 16.07 45.00 -23.60
CA LEU A 500 14.91 44.12 -23.81
C LEU A 500 15.33 42.74 -24.33
N SER A 501 16.26 42.70 -25.28
CA SER A 501 16.81 41.44 -25.80
C SER A 501 17.46 40.61 -24.68
N LEU A 502 18.26 41.24 -23.82
CA LEU A 502 18.90 40.56 -22.69
C LEU A 502 17.89 40.09 -21.64
N ILE A 503 16.88 40.89 -21.33
CA ILE A 503 15.79 40.50 -20.42
C ILE A 503 15.05 39.28 -20.99
N CYS A 504 14.73 39.28 -22.30
CA CYS A 504 14.10 38.15 -22.96
C CYS A 504 14.95 36.87 -22.85
N THR A 505 16.27 36.97 -23.04
CA THR A 505 17.18 35.82 -22.88
C THR A 505 17.16 35.27 -21.45
N GLN A 506 17.12 36.12 -20.43
CA GLN A 506 17.03 35.67 -19.04
C GLN A 506 15.67 35.01 -18.73
N LEU A 507 14.58 35.56 -19.25
CA LEU A 507 13.24 34.97 -19.11
C LEU A 507 13.12 33.62 -19.80
N GLU A 508 13.78 33.43 -20.95
CA GLU A 508 13.85 32.13 -21.63
C GLU A 508 14.62 31.10 -20.82
N GLU A 509 15.77 31.49 -20.26
CA GLU A 509 16.56 30.60 -19.41
C GLU A 509 15.79 30.19 -18.15
N TRP A 510 15.07 31.15 -17.53
CA TRP A 510 14.15 30.88 -16.43
C TRP A 510 13.00 29.94 -16.83
N THR A 511 12.39 30.17 -18.01
CA THR A 511 11.31 29.31 -18.52
C THR A 511 11.82 27.90 -18.74
N LYS A 512 13.02 27.72 -19.33
CA LYS A 512 13.65 26.40 -19.51
C LYS A 512 13.94 25.70 -18.18
N GLN A 513 14.44 26.43 -17.19
CA GLN A 513 14.68 25.90 -15.85
C GLN A 513 13.38 25.51 -15.14
N SER A 514 12.32 26.31 -15.29
CA SER A 514 11.00 26.06 -14.67
C SER A 514 10.21 24.93 -15.34
N VAL A 515 10.33 24.77 -16.66
CA VAL A 515 9.68 23.68 -17.44
C VAL A 515 10.23 22.29 -17.09
N SER A 516 11.43 22.21 -16.50
CA SER A 516 11.97 20.95 -15.96
C SER A 516 11.20 20.42 -14.75
N GLN A 517 10.45 21.28 -14.04
CA GLN A 517 9.57 20.94 -12.93
C GLN A 517 8.14 20.68 -13.44
N LYS A 518 7.95 19.54 -14.11
CA LYS A 518 6.82 19.16 -14.99
C LYS A 518 5.37 19.16 -14.43
N ARG A 519 5.05 19.74 -13.26
CA ARG A 519 3.67 19.69 -12.70
C ARG A 519 2.87 20.99 -12.73
N ASN A 520 3.48 22.18 -12.85
CA ASN A 520 2.75 23.46 -12.65
C ASN A 520 2.12 24.11 -13.90
N PHE A 521 2.46 23.74 -15.14
CA PHE A 521 2.02 24.51 -16.32
C PHE A 521 0.64 24.13 -16.89
N ALA A 522 0.13 22.93 -16.59
CA ALA A 522 -1.17 22.49 -17.10
C ALA A 522 -2.34 23.34 -16.57
N GLY A 523 -2.24 23.85 -15.33
CA GLY A 523 -3.23 24.77 -14.75
C GLY A 523 -3.25 26.12 -15.48
N TYR A 524 -2.07 26.69 -15.77
CA TYR A 524 -1.98 27.98 -16.46
C TYR A 524 -2.40 27.91 -17.93
N VAL A 525 -2.21 26.78 -18.62
CA VAL A 525 -2.78 26.57 -19.96
C VAL A 525 -4.31 26.67 -19.91
N ARG A 526 -4.96 26.06 -18.91
CA ARG A 526 -6.42 26.18 -18.74
C ARG A 526 -6.86 27.61 -18.43
N ILE A 527 -6.06 28.36 -17.69
CA ILE A 527 -6.34 29.78 -17.42
C ILE A 527 -6.32 30.57 -18.74
N VAL A 528 -5.31 30.35 -19.60
CA VAL A 528 -5.26 31.03 -20.91
C VAL A 528 -6.43 30.64 -21.80
N GLN A 529 -6.75 29.35 -21.87
CA GLN A 529 -7.91 28.82 -22.62
C GLN A 529 -9.26 29.32 -22.08
N SER A 530 -9.33 29.87 -20.86
CA SER A 530 -10.58 30.43 -20.31
C SER A 530 -10.94 31.80 -20.86
N TRP A 531 -9.97 32.55 -21.42
CA TRP A 531 -10.20 33.88 -21.97
C TRP A 531 -9.78 34.02 -23.44
N LEU A 532 -9.11 33.00 -24.00
CA LEU A 532 -8.65 32.96 -25.39
C LEU A 532 -9.17 31.69 -26.07
N ASP A 533 -10.19 31.84 -26.90
CA ASP A 533 -10.83 30.71 -27.59
C ASP A 533 -9.94 30.14 -28.70
N GLU A 534 -9.13 30.99 -29.34
CA GLU A 534 -8.28 30.68 -30.50
C GLU A 534 -6.94 29.98 -30.15
N TRP A 535 -6.93 29.12 -29.13
CA TRP A 535 -5.69 28.47 -28.65
C TRP A 535 -4.96 27.64 -29.72
N ASP A 536 -5.71 26.91 -30.55
CA ASP A 536 -5.15 25.96 -31.52
C ASP A 536 -4.48 26.64 -32.72
N ILE A 537 -4.77 27.93 -32.97
CA ILE A 537 -4.16 28.68 -34.07
C ILE A 537 -2.96 29.52 -33.62
N LEU A 538 -2.62 29.53 -32.33
CA LEU A 538 -1.45 30.23 -31.80
C LEU A 538 -0.14 29.65 -32.33
N ASP A 539 0.88 30.49 -32.44
CA ASP A 539 2.24 30.03 -32.69
C ASP A 539 2.77 29.20 -31.50
N GLN A 540 3.62 28.21 -31.80
CA GLN A 540 4.18 27.30 -30.78
C GLN A 540 4.93 28.03 -29.67
N LEU A 541 5.60 29.16 -29.98
CA LEU A 541 6.29 29.96 -28.96
C LEU A 541 5.29 30.74 -28.10
N THR A 542 4.20 31.23 -28.68
CA THR A 542 3.13 31.92 -27.94
C THR A 542 2.42 31.00 -26.96
N GLN A 543 2.18 29.74 -27.35
CA GLN A 543 1.64 28.70 -26.47
C GLN A 543 2.54 28.41 -25.25
N GLN A 544 3.84 28.76 -25.32
CA GLN A 544 4.77 28.70 -24.19
C GLN A 544 4.83 30.01 -23.41
N PHE A 545 4.78 31.15 -24.11
CA PHE A 545 4.92 32.48 -23.48
C PHE A 545 3.72 32.87 -22.63
N LEU A 546 2.49 32.55 -23.04
CA LEU A 546 1.28 32.92 -22.30
C LEU A 546 1.20 32.21 -20.95
N PRO A 547 1.27 30.86 -20.86
CA PRO A 547 1.21 30.18 -19.57
C PRO A 547 2.40 30.53 -18.66
N SER A 548 3.58 30.81 -19.22
CA SER A 548 4.74 31.21 -18.42
C SER A 548 4.63 32.61 -17.86
N ALA A 549 4.00 33.54 -18.57
CA ALA A 549 3.71 34.86 -18.05
C ALA A 549 2.66 34.83 -16.93
N GLU A 550 1.58 34.04 -17.08
CA GLU A 550 0.55 33.91 -16.03
C GLU A 550 1.16 33.32 -14.74
N HIS A 551 1.98 32.26 -14.86
CA HIS A 551 2.73 31.72 -13.72
C HIS A 551 3.65 32.76 -13.07
N LEU A 552 4.36 33.54 -13.88
CA LEU A 552 5.26 34.58 -13.40
C LEU A 552 4.50 35.72 -12.67
N TYR A 553 3.29 36.05 -13.10
CA TYR A 553 2.45 37.04 -12.43
C TYR A 553 2.06 36.60 -11.02
N ASP A 554 1.52 35.38 -10.88
CA ASP A 554 1.07 34.83 -9.59
C ASP A 554 2.22 34.71 -8.59
N GLU A 555 3.40 34.29 -9.08
CA GLU A 555 4.61 34.21 -8.27
C GLU A 555 5.07 35.59 -7.79
N LEU A 556 5.12 36.60 -8.68
CA LEU A 556 5.50 37.96 -8.29
C LEU A 556 4.52 38.58 -7.29
N GLU A 557 3.22 38.28 -7.41
CA GLU A 557 2.20 38.69 -6.46
C GLU A 557 2.40 38.02 -5.09
N ARG A 558 2.58 36.70 -5.06
CA ARG A 558 2.85 35.92 -3.85
C ARG A 558 4.04 36.48 -3.07
N LEU A 559 5.08 36.92 -3.78
CA LEU A 559 6.30 37.47 -3.19
C LEU A 559 6.22 38.95 -2.83
N LYS A 560 5.08 39.60 -3.08
CA LYS A 560 4.90 41.05 -2.90
C LYS A 560 6.02 41.83 -3.60
N ALA A 561 6.39 41.40 -4.81
CA ALA A 561 7.44 42.03 -5.58
C ALA A 561 7.05 43.48 -5.90
N SER A 562 8.05 44.37 -5.92
CA SER A 562 7.84 45.78 -6.26
C SER A 562 7.96 46.07 -7.76
N ASP A 563 8.40 45.10 -8.57
CA ASP A 563 8.62 45.25 -10.00
C ASP A 563 8.07 44.06 -10.80
N PHE A 564 7.10 44.33 -11.66
CA PHE A 564 6.43 43.39 -12.55
C PHE A 564 6.90 43.49 -14.00
N SER A 565 7.99 44.24 -14.26
CA SER A 565 8.61 44.31 -15.59
C SER A 565 8.89 42.94 -16.24
N PRO A 566 9.33 41.90 -15.52
CA PRO A 566 9.55 40.58 -16.10
C PRO A 566 8.28 39.97 -16.71
N PHE A 567 7.16 40.07 -15.99
CA PHE A 567 5.83 39.66 -16.46
C PHE A 567 5.41 40.46 -17.70
N ILE A 568 5.50 41.79 -17.63
CA ILE A 568 5.08 42.69 -18.73
C ILE A 568 5.85 42.37 -20.03
N VAL A 569 7.16 42.17 -19.93
CA VAL A 569 8.00 41.82 -21.08
C VAL A 569 7.56 40.48 -21.70
N GLN A 570 7.35 39.46 -20.88
CA GLN A 570 6.94 38.14 -21.34
C GLN A 570 5.55 38.15 -21.99
N TYR A 571 4.62 38.92 -21.42
CA TYR A 571 3.26 39.00 -21.93
C TYR A 571 3.18 39.75 -23.26
N CYS A 572 3.85 40.91 -23.36
CA CYS A 572 3.93 41.67 -24.62
C CYS A 572 4.61 40.87 -25.75
N ARG A 573 5.55 39.98 -25.39
CA ARG A 573 6.23 39.12 -26.36
C ARG A 573 5.28 38.13 -27.05
N SER A 574 4.20 37.72 -26.37
CA SER A 574 3.16 36.87 -26.94
C SER A 574 2.46 37.57 -28.10
N LEU A 575 2.01 38.81 -27.89
CA LEU A 575 1.41 39.65 -28.93
C LEU A 575 2.42 40.00 -30.05
N GLU A 576 3.67 40.32 -29.68
CA GLU A 576 4.76 40.61 -30.63
C GLU A 576 4.98 39.43 -31.58
N ASN A 577 5.01 38.20 -31.05
CA ASN A 577 5.23 37.00 -31.83
C ASN A 577 4.08 36.73 -32.82
N GLU A 578 2.83 36.85 -32.39
CA GLU A 578 1.67 36.64 -33.27
C GLU A 578 1.60 37.65 -34.43
N ILE A 579 1.85 38.94 -34.16
CA ILE A 579 1.89 39.96 -35.22
C ILE A 579 3.06 39.69 -36.16
N LEU A 580 4.22 39.32 -35.63
CA LEU A 580 5.40 39.02 -36.44
C LEU A 580 5.15 37.85 -37.38
N THR A 581 4.73 36.70 -36.84
CA THR A 581 4.62 35.46 -37.62
C THR A 581 3.46 35.51 -38.60
N LYS A 582 2.27 35.93 -38.17
CA LYS A 582 1.04 35.87 -38.98
C LYS A 582 0.86 37.03 -39.95
N LEU A 583 1.47 38.19 -39.69
CA LEU A 583 1.33 39.37 -40.55
C LEU A 583 2.61 39.67 -41.31
N PHE A 584 3.73 39.89 -40.61
CA PHE A 584 4.96 40.37 -41.25
C PHE A 584 5.72 39.26 -41.99
N VAL A 585 5.95 38.11 -41.35
CA VAL A 585 6.65 36.98 -41.97
C VAL A 585 5.82 36.41 -43.12
N THR A 586 4.53 36.20 -42.93
CA THR A 586 3.64 35.74 -44.02
C THR A 586 3.60 36.72 -45.19
N TYR A 587 3.66 38.04 -44.94
CA TYR A 587 3.77 39.02 -46.01
C TYR A 587 5.10 38.94 -46.76
N HIS A 588 6.23 38.74 -46.06
CA HIS A 588 7.53 38.53 -46.73
C HIS A 588 7.47 37.36 -47.69
N GLU A 589 6.87 36.25 -47.27
CA GLU A 589 6.74 35.07 -48.11
C GLU A 589 5.84 35.30 -49.33
N ASP A 590 4.68 35.93 -49.15
CA ASP A 590 3.77 36.28 -50.24
C ASP A 590 4.42 37.28 -51.22
N PHE A 591 5.05 38.32 -50.70
CA PHE A 591 5.76 39.33 -51.48
C PHE A 591 6.89 38.71 -52.31
N ASN A 592 7.70 37.83 -51.71
CA ASN A 592 8.78 37.13 -52.39
C ASN A 592 8.28 36.19 -53.49
N LYS A 593 7.10 35.57 -53.31
CA LYS A 593 6.46 34.72 -54.33
C LYS A 593 5.87 35.55 -55.48
N ARG A 594 5.19 36.67 -55.18
CA ARG A 594 4.48 37.48 -56.18
C ARG A 594 5.37 38.43 -56.96
N ILE A 595 6.40 39.01 -56.33
CA ILE A 595 7.17 40.12 -56.89
C ILE A 595 8.56 39.66 -57.36
N SER A 596 8.68 39.36 -58.65
CA SER A 596 9.94 38.89 -59.25
C SER A 596 11.02 39.98 -59.35
N ASN A 597 10.66 41.26 -59.49
CA ASN A 597 11.59 42.39 -59.54
C ASN A 597 11.38 43.34 -58.34
N LYS A 598 11.92 42.93 -57.18
CA LYS A 598 11.82 43.67 -55.92
C LYS A 598 12.40 45.08 -56.01
N GLU A 599 13.49 45.26 -56.74
CA GLU A 599 14.18 46.55 -56.83
C GLU A 599 13.35 47.61 -57.57
N CYS A 600 12.63 47.20 -58.62
CA CYS A 600 11.74 48.09 -59.35
C CYS A 600 10.52 48.45 -58.49
N PHE A 601 9.91 47.46 -57.83
CA PHE A 601 8.70 47.66 -57.02
C PHE A 601 8.95 48.57 -55.80
N LEU A 602 10.08 48.39 -55.11
CA LEU A 602 10.39 49.11 -53.87
C LEU A 602 11.04 50.47 -54.11
N LYS A 603 11.30 50.88 -55.36
CA LYS A 603 12.15 52.05 -55.67
C LYS A 603 11.67 53.34 -54.99
N SER A 604 10.38 53.64 -55.04
CA SER A 604 9.78 54.84 -54.41
C SER A 604 9.66 54.75 -52.89
N ASP A 605 9.77 53.56 -52.33
CA ASP A 605 9.66 53.31 -50.89
C ASP A 605 11.02 53.12 -50.21
N LEU A 606 12.06 52.76 -50.97
CA LEU A 606 13.42 52.58 -50.47
C LEU A 606 14.13 53.92 -50.33
N ILE A 607 13.98 54.82 -51.30
CA ILE A 607 14.63 56.13 -51.32
C ILE A 607 13.62 57.25 -51.49
N ASP A 608 13.88 58.39 -50.85
CA ASP A 608 13.20 59.64 -51.13
C ASP A 608 13.65 60.12 -52.52
N LEU A 609 12.69 60.33 -53.43
CA LEU A 609 12.98 60.69 -54.82
C LEU A 609 13.51 62.13 -54.95
N GLU A 610 13.31 62.97 -53.93
CA GLU A 610 13.82 64.35 -53.90
C GLU A 610 15.22 64.43 -53.28
N SER A 611 15.49 63.70 -52.18
CA SER A 611 16.79 63.76 -51.48
C SER A 611 17.78 62.65 -51.86
N GLY A 612 17.31 61.52 -52.39
CA GLY A 612 18.12 60.33 -52.66
C GLY A 612 18.48 59.50 -51.43
N ASP A 613 18.06 59.93 -50.23
CA ASP A 613 18.29 59.23 -48.96
C ASP A 613 17.23 58.15 -48.70
N LEU A 614 17.44 57.30 -47.69
CA LEU A 614 16.46 56.30 -47.27
C LEU A 614 15.11 56.97 -46.95
N HIS A 615 14.01 56.52 -47.56
CA HIS A 615 12.70 57.16 -47.38
C HIS A 615 12.31 57.18 -45.88
N PRO A 616 11.94 58.34 -45.30
CA PRO A 616 11.89 58.54 -43.85
C PRO A 616 10.79 57.73 -43.14
N LYS A 617 9.77 57.28 -43.87
CA LYS A 617 8.64 56.53 -43.29
C LYS A 617 8.62 55.06 -43.68
N THR A 618 8.83 54.76 -44.97
CA THR A 618 8.73 53.40 -45.53
C THR A 618 10.09 52.75 -45.81
N GLY A 619 11.19 53.52 -45.78
CA GLY A 619 12.51 53.05 -46.19
C GLY A 619 13.06 51.91 -45.35
N LYS A 620 12.81 51.91 -44.03
CA LYS A 620 13.19 50.77 -43.16
C LYS A 620 12.46 49.48 -43.55
N PHE A 621 11.15 49.55 -43.81
CA PHE A 621 10.34 48.40 -44.20
C PHE A 621 10.69 47.91 -45.61
N ALA A 622 10.86 48.83 -46.56
CA ALA A 622 11.31 48.51 -47.91
C ALA A 622 12.69 47.86 -47.94
N LYS A 623 13.64 48.36 -47.12
CA LYS A 623 14.97 47.77 -46.99
C LYS A 623 14.92 46.35 -46.40
N ALA A 624 14.05 46.12 -45.42
CA ALA A 624 13.87 44.82 -44.81
C ALA A 624 13.31 43.80 -45.82
N LEU A 625 12.33 44.17 -46.65
CA LEU A 625 11.81 43.32 -47.75
C LEU A 625 12.84 43.09 -48.87
N LYS A 626 13.62 44.11 -49.22
CA LYS A 626 14.70 43.98 -50.22
C LYS A 626 15.71 42.92 -49.81
N ASN A 627 16.08 42.91 -48.54
CA ASN A 627 17.10 42.02 -47.98
C ASN A 627 16.54 40.73 -47.37
N ASP A 628 15.22 40.50 -47.46
CA ASP A 628 14.52 39.39 -46.82
C ASP A 628 14.79 39.28 -45.30
N GLN A 629 14.94 40.45 -44.64
CA GLN A 629 15.13 40.54 -43.21
C GLN A 629 13.77 40.48 -42.51
N GLN A 630 13.45 39.31 -41.98
CA GLN A 630 12.18 39.01 -41.30
C GLN A 630 12.18 39.35 -39.80
N LYS A 631 13.23 40.01 -39.30
CA LYS A 631 13.32 40.44 -37.89
C LYS A 631 12.76 41.85 -37.73
N TYR A 632 11.62 41.98 -37.06
CA TYR A 632 10.99 43.24 -36.68
C TYR A 632 10.86 43.33 -35.17
N THR A 633 11.12 44.52 -34.61
CA THR A 633 10.72 44.80 -33.22
C THR A 633 9.24 45.16 -33.16
N LEU A 634 8.62 45.03 -31.99
CA LEU A 634 7.26 45.54 -31.77
C LEU A 634 7.10 47.03 -32.18
N GLY A 635 8.15 47.84 -31.95
CA GLY A 635 8.18 49.24 -32.37
C GLY A 635 8.17 49.42 -33.90
N ASP A 636 8.92 48.60 -34.64
CA ASP A 636 8.91 48.61 -36.11
C ASP A 636 7.53 48.19 -36.65
N MET A 637 6.93 47.14 -36.06
CA MET A 637 5.62 46.64 -36.48
C MET A 637 4.52 47.67 -36.20
N LYS A 638 4.48 48.24 -34.99
CA LYS A 638 3.61 49.37 -34.63
C LYS A 638 3.75 50.52 -35.63
N TRP A 639 4.99 50.90 -35.97
CA TRP A 639 5.24 52.00 -36.89
C TRP A 639 4.66 51.74 -38.28
N VAL A 640 4.92 50.55 -38.86
CA VAL A 640 4.42 50.18 -40.18
C VAL A 640 2.89 50.05 -40.17
N MET A 641 2.31 49.39 -39.16
CA MET A 641 0.85 49.26 -39.03
C MET A 641 0.16 50.61 -38.86
N GLY A 642 0.77 51.56 -38.14
CA GLY A 642 0.26 52.92 -37.99
C GLY A 642 0.18 53.72 -39.30
N LEU A 643 0.96 53.33 -40.32
CA LEU A 643 0.93 53.94 -41.65
C LEU A 643 -0.21 53.40 -42.54
N MET A 644 -0.87 52.30 -42.15
CA MET A 644 -1.98 51.68 -42.91
C MET A 644 -3.35 52.35 -42.69
N LYS A 645 -3.43 53.36 -41.81
CA LYS A 645 -4.69 54.05 -41.47
C LYS A 645 -5.38 54.63 -42.71
N SER A 646 -6.70 54.46 -42.78
CA SER A 646 -7.53 54.98 -43.88
C SER A 646 -7.44 56.52 -43.97
N GLY A 647 -7.26 57.04 -45.19
CA GLY A 647 -7.08 58.48 -45.44
C GLY A 647 -5.67 59.04 -45.19
N GLY A 648 -4.67 58.19 -44.93
CA GLY A 648 -3.28 58.61 -44.76
C GLY A 648 -2.61 59.06 -46.07
N LYS A 649 -2.01 60.26 -46.09
CA LYS A 649 -1.26 60.77 -47.26
C LYS A 649 -0.13 59.83 -47.70
N THR A 650 0.58 59.23 -46.73
CA THR A 650 1.70 58.29 -46.99
C THR A 650 1.23 56.94 -47.54
N LEU A 651 0.04 56.48 -47.15
CA LEU A 651 -0.56 55.27 -47.73
C LEU A 651 -0.92 55.51 -49.21
N ALA A 652 -1.48 56.67 -49.54
CA ALA A 652 -1.85 57.01 -50.92
C ALA A 652 -0.64 57.16 -51.86
N SER A 653 0.54 57.49 -51.33
CA SER A 653 1.77 57.70 -52.11
C SER A 653 2.69 56.49 -52.19
N SER A 654 2.47 55.44 -51.37
CA SER A 654 3.36 54.29 -51.23
C SER A 654 2.75 53.03 -51.85
N PRO A 655 3.30 52.54 -52.99
CA PRO A 655 2.93 51.24 -53.55
C PRO A 655 3.11 50.10 -52.56
N LEU A 656 4.18 50.13 -51.76
CA LEU A 656 4.46 49.11 -50.75
C LEU A 656 3.36 49.06 -49.66
N LEU A 657 2.97 50.20 -49.09
CA LEU A 657 1.95 50.23 -48.05
C LEU A 657 0.56 49.88 -48.57
N GLN A 658 0.26 50.20 -49.84
CA GLN A 658 -0.99 49.79 -50.48
C GLN A 658 -1.06 48.28 -50.65
N ASP A 659 0.02 47.67 -51.15
CA ASP A 659 0.12 46.21 -51.29
C ASP A 659 0.09 45.51 -49.93
N PHE A 660 0.84 46.02 -48.94
CA PHE A 660 0.82 45.47 -47.58
C PHE A 660 -0.56 45.59 -46.92
N LYS A 661 -1.27 46.71 -47.10
CA LYS A 661 -2.64 46.86 -46.60
C LYS A 661 -3.61 45.92 -47.32
N ALA A 662 -3.50 45.80 -48.64
CA ALA A 662 -4.34 44.87 -49.41
C ALA A 662 -4.11 43.41 -48.99
N PHE A 663 -2.85 43.03 -48.76
CA PHE A 663 -2.50 41.75 -48.16
C PHE A 663 -3.12 41.60 -46.77
N SER A 664 -2.92 42.58 -45.89
CA SER A 664 -3.47 42.57 -44.53
C SER A 664 -4.98 42.34 -44.54
N LEU A 665 -5.74 43.07 -45.36
CA LEU A 665 -7.20 42.95 -45.47
C LEU A 665 -7.69 41.67 -46.17
N LYS A 666 -6.79 40.93 -46.83
CA LYS A 666 -7.11 39.62 -47.41
C LYS A 666 -7.11 38.52 -46.36
N TYR A 667 -6.30 38.66 -45.31
CA TYR A 667 -6.09 37.64 -44.28
C TYR A 667 -6.60 38.05 -42.90
N PHE A 668 -6.88 39.35 -42.72
CA PHE A 668 -7.36 39.94 -41.49
C PHE A 668 -8.54 40.88 -41.76
N ASP A 669 -9.44 40.98 -40.78
CA ASP A 669 -10.50 41.99 -40.74
C ASP A 669 -9.93 43.43 -40.74
N GLU A 670 -10.69 44.42 -41.22
CA GLU A 670 -10.35 45.84 -41.14
C GLU A 670 -10.02 46.31 -39.72
N ARG A 671 -10.49 45.61 -38.68
CA ARG A 671 -10.17 45.82 -37.24
C ARG A 671 -8.70 46.14 -36.99
N ILE A 672 -7.75 45.42 -37.61
CA ILE A 672 -6.30 45.63 -37.37
C ILE A 672 -5.77 46.97 -37.92
N THR A 673 -6.53 47.63 -38.80
CA THR A 673 -6.19 48.96 -39.36
C THR A 673 -6.98 50.10 -38.72
N GLN A 674 -7.91 49.79 -37.81
CA GLN A 674 -8.73 50.77 -37.13
C GLN A 674 -7.93 51.54 -36.07
N LYS A 675 -8.39 52.76 -35.80
CA LYS A 675 -7.73 53.69 -34.87
C LYS A 675 -7.62 53.12 -33.44
N ASP A 676 -8.62 52.35 -33.02
CA ASP A 676 -8.68 51.82 -31.66
C ASP A 676 -7.64 50.73 -31.41
N PHE A 677 -7.52 49.76 -32.32
CA PHE A 677 -6.48 48.73 -32.27
C PHE A 677 -5.07 49.33 -32.32
N LEU A 678 -4.82 50.27 -33.25
CA LEU A 678 -3.52 50.94 -33.38
C LEU A 678 -3.17 51.79 -32.15
N LYS A 679 -4.18 52.33 -31.45
CA LYS A 679 -3.98 53.06 -30.19
C LYS A 679 -3.60 52.10 -29.06
N MET A 680 -4.28 50.96 -28.94
CA MET A 680 -3.94 49.92 -27.95
C MET A 680 -2.52 49.40 -28.17
N LEU A 681 -2.14 49.10 -29.42
CA LEU A 681 -0.78 48.66 -29.78
C LEU A 681 0.28 49.73 -29.43
N THR A 682 -0.06 51.00 -29.62
CA THR A 682 0.81 52.13 -29.24
C THR A 682 1.00 52.20 -27.73
N GLU A 683 -0.07 52.05 -26.96
CA GLU A 683 -0.05 52.06 -25.49
C GLU A 683 0.76 50.88 -24.94
N ILE A 684 0.54 49.66 -25.45
CA ILE A 684 1.30 48.45 -25.08
C ILE A 684 2.80 48.66 -25.33
N THR A 685 3.17 49.25 -26.47
CA THR A 685 4.56 49.46 -26.84
C THR A 685 5.23 50.54 -26.00
N ASP A 686 4.63 51.72 -25.92
CA ASP A 686 5.28 52.91 -25.35
C ASP A 686 5.17 52.96 -23.82
N ASP A 687 4.04 52.52 -23.26
CA ASP A 687 3.76 52.66 -21.83
C ASP A 687 4.10 51.43 -21.01
N TYR A 688 4.28 50.27 -21.64
CA TYR A 688 4.58 49.02 -20.94
C TYR A 688 5.86 48.38 -21.47
N ARG A 689 5.89 47.90 -22.72
CA ARG A 689 7.03 47.16 -23.29
C ARG A 689 8.35 47.92 -23.17
N ASN A 690 8.38 49.18 -23.65
CA ASN A 690 9.60 50.00 -23.61
C ASN A 690 9.94 50.46 -22.19
N LYS A 691 8.93 50.82 -21.38
CA LYS A 691 9.17 51.24 -19.98
C LYS A 691 9.74 50.13 -19.10
N SER A 692 9.40 48.88 -19.37
CA SER A 692 9.99 47.73 -18.67
C SER A 692 11.49 47.54 -18.92
N ALA A 693 12.09 48.21 -19.91
CA ALA A 693 13.53 48.23 -20.16
C ALA A 693 14.27 49.32 -19.37
N HIS A 694 13.53 50.28 -18.81
CA HIS A 694 14.07 51.45 -18.15
C HIS A 694 14.25 51.23 -16.63
N PRO A 695 15.03 52.10 -15.93
CA PRO A 695 15.30 51.96 -14.49
C PRO A 695 14.09 52.12 -13.56
N TYR A 696 12.91 52.46 -14.09
CA TYR A 696 11.69 52.64 -13.30
C TYR A 696 11.05 51.29 -12.95
N LEU A 697 10.43 51.23 -11.78
CA LEU A 697 9.69 50.05 -11.32
C LEU A 697 8.31 50.04 -11.97
N MET A 698 7.89 48.89 -12.48
CA MET A 698 6.51 48.68 -12.94
C MET A 698 5.73 48.02 -11.82
N GLY A 699 4.83 48.75 -11.17
CA GLY A 699 4.05 48.24 -10.06
C GLY A 699 2.95 47.27 -10.50
N LYS A 700 2.24 46.71 -9.52
CA LYS A 700 1.10 45.80 -9.76
C LYS A 700 -0.01 46.47 -10.58
N SER A 701 -0.31 47.75 -10.31
CA SER A 701 -1.37 48.46 -11.03
C SER A 701 -1.06 48.62 -12.53
N GLU A 702 0.20 48.83 -12.88
CA GLU A 702 0.67 48.87 -14.27
C GLU A 702 0.63 47.47 -14.92
N ALA A 703 0.99 46.43 -14.17
CA ALA A 703 0.89 45.05 -14.65
C ALA A 703 -0.55 44.64 -14.96
N ASP A 704 -1.51 44.97 -14.10
CA ASP A 704 -2.93 44.67 -14.29
C ASP A 704 -3.52 45.34 -15.54
N LYS A 705 -3.14 46.59 -15.78
CA LYS A 705 -3.55 47.32 -16.99
C LYS A 705 -2.93 46.72 -18.25
N CYS A 706 -1.65 46.37 -18.19
CA CYS A 706 -0.96 45.69 -19.29
C CYS A 706 -1.63 44.35 -19.63
N LEU A 707 -1.95 43.55 -18.60
CA LEU A 707 -2.64 42.27 -18.73
C LEU A 707 -3.96 42.43 -19.49
N GLN A 708 -4.81 43.37 -19.07
CA GLN A 708 -6.10 43.62 -19.73
C GLN A 708 -5.93 44.08 -21.19
N LEU A 709 -4.98 44.97 -21.45
CA LEU A 709 -4.74 45.53 -22.80
C LEU A 709 -4.19 44.49 -23.76
N VAL A 710 -3.24 43.67 -23.32
CA VAL A 710 -2.64 42.61 -24.14
C VAL A 710 -3.64 41.51 -24.42
N ARG A 711 -4.43 41.06 -23.42
CA ARG A 711 -5.50 40.07 -23.64
C ARG A 711 -6.47 40.54 -24.72
N ARG A 712 -7.00 41.76 -24.55
CA ARG A 712 -7.91 42.36 -25.53
C ARG A 712 -7.29 42.47 -26.92
N SER A 713 -6.04 42.94 -27.00
CA SER A 713 -5.37 43.14 -28.29
C SER A 713 -5.05 41.81 -28.98
N LEU A 714 -4.74 40.77 -28.22
CA LEU A 714 -4.47 39.44 -28.75
C LEU A 714 -5.75 38.78 -29.27
N THR A 715 -6.85 38.84 -28.51
CA THR A 715 -8.17 38.37 -28.94
C THR A 715 -8.62 39.13 -30.20
N ASP A 716 -8.58 40.46 -30.18
CA ASP A 716 -8.96 41.30 -31.34
C ASP A 716 -8.13 40.95 -32.59
N PHE A 717 -6.84 40.64 -32.41
CA PHE A 717 -5.95 40.26 -33.51
C PHE A 717 -6.25 38.86 -34.04
N LEU A 718 -6.46 37.87 -33.18
CA LEU A 718 -6.70 36.48 -33.58
C LEU A 718 -8.10 36.27 -34.15
N GLU A 719 -9.13 36.89 -33.57
CA GLU A 719 -10.48 36.88 -34.14
C GLU A 719 -10.53 37.54 -35.51
N SER A 720 -9.63 38.50 -35.77
CA SER A 720 -9.54 39.14 -37.09
C SER A 720 -8.90 38.23 -38.13
N TYR A 721 -8.16 37.19 -37.73
CA TYR A 721 -7.39 36.32 -38.60
C TYR A 721 -8.26 35.24 -39.27
N GLN A 722 -8.23 35.19 -40.60
CA GLN A 722 -9.00 34.23 -41.40
C GLN A 722 -8.12 33.01 -41.75
N SER A 723 -8.21 31.94 -40.95
CA SER A 723 -7.39 30.72 -41.08
C SER A 723 -7.52 30.02 -42.45
N ASP A 724 -8.71 30.01 -43.05
CA ASP A 724 -9.01 29.30 -44.30
C ASP A 724 -8.38 29.94 -45.55
N SER A 725 -7.88 31.17 -45.43
CA SER A 725 -7.36 31.96 -46.53
C SER A 725 -5.84 31.85 -46.68
N ASN A 726 -5.12 31.38 -45.64
CA ASN A 726 -3.66 31.46 -45.41
C ASN A 726 -2.82 30.93 -46.61
N PRO A 727 -1.83 31.67 -47.16
CA PRO A 727 -1.06 31.21 -48.33
C PRO A 727 -0.03 30.11 -47.99
N LEU A 728 -0.01 29.66 -46.73
CA LEU A 728 0.82 28.58 -46.18
C LEU A 728 0.06 27.27 -45.95
N SER A 729 -1.29 27.26 -45.99
CA SER A 729 -2.07 26.01 -45.85
C SER A 729 -2.02 25.11 -47.09
N ASP A 730 -1.54 25.63 -48.23
CA ASP A 730 -1.32 24.87 -49.47
C ASP A 730 0.02 24.12 -49.52
N LYS A 731 0.77 24.03 -48.40
CA LYS A 731 2.02 23.27 -48.35
C LYS A 731 1.87 21.80 -47.95
N ASP A 732 0.67 21.33 -47.61
CA ASP A 732 0.37 19.92 -47.33
C ASP A 732 -0.80 19.37 -48.20
N LYS A 733 -0.77 19.66 -49.51
CA LYS A 733 -1.51 18.92 -50.54
C LYS A 733 -0.63 18.50 -51.70
#